data_AF-A0A2H3H5G1-F1
#
_entry.id   AF-A0A2H3H5G1-F1
#
_cell.length_a   1.000
_cell.length_b   1.000
_cell.length_c   1.000
_cell.angle_alpha   90.00
_cell.angle_beta   90.00
_cell.angle_gamma   90.00
#
_symmetry.space_group_name_H-M   'P 1'
#
loop_
_entity.id
_entity.type
_entity.pdbx_description
1 polymer ?
#
loop_
_entity_poly.entity_id
_entity_poly.type
_entity_poly.pdbx_seq_one_letter_code
_entity_poly.pdbx_strand_id
1 'polypeptide(L)'
;MSKDEFSHVQKILSEASKALRMSCSDGSKDTTRPEYAMTAGLLRSLRSERASLKATLVDFSIDYLASDAFGTRTSDLASVFFTGEQELETEYISKDGQLLINRLVPFDRINERYALTDEETQSQPFDPEARLDGKIDSGKVVFSHCNAYGAALQPTEVEFRVIATGLTDEDKAVISGSSPGPDFSHEASGIVTRIGNAVKRVSPGDRMVTFSAGTLSSFQRVSEYLVQKLHDSEDHEATAGLPMYYGPALFGLETLAKLEPKESVLVLPGSGILGGAAIRVTQALGGRFYVAVRNDTEAEEVQSSFGLSRHQILVDYTPELLHEYEIDVVFSGSSVEPAISKESWRNMLALSRFVNCGRMPVGSSLDSTSASRGASYLPVNLIGLFKLPQVLGRLLERIMRLHRDGFLPVPPLTVSNISDINSSIVLSSALNSSETIITFTHTKGSTVDVTRTPPRLELHSDATYLLVGCLGGLGCSLTTWMMKRGARNFAFLSRSGTDSGQAALCVQDLEARGARVQVFRGDAAIKEDVERAVASIPSDAPLRGIVNAAMVLRDGLFQNMAGQGPFSQRFSVGNYAAANSYMDALARLRRSQGKPACAVILPMVLGVGVVAENLDLENSLTRKGMYGIDEEALLDAFEVSILEQQRPQHDGASFDHLVVGLDPAELHRARRQADGDVDAFWAADQRFSILLDSMNQLDGANQGDGEAQFYPGLRLPTHQRKPLPWCATISSPSWPGCFFST
;
A
#
# COMPACT_ATOMS: atom_id res chain seq x y z
N MET A 1 7.61 -20.69 -43.65
CA MET A 1 8.49 -19.91 -44.53
C MET A 1 9.77 -20.70 -44.75
N SER A 2 10.07 -21.06 -46.00
CA SER A 2 11.35 -21.67 -46.38
C SER A 2 12.49 -20.64 -46.38
N LYS A 3 13.73 -21.11 -46.51
CA LYS A 3 14.89 -20.23 -46.65
C LYS A 3 14.79 -19.36 -47.90
N ASP A 4 14.33 -19.94 -49.01
CA ASP A 4 14.19 -19.25 -50.29
C ASP A 4 13.03 -18.24 -50.25
N GLU A 5 11.89 -18.59 -49.65
CA GLU A 5 10.79 -17.65 -49.41
C GLU A 5 11.25 -16.45 -48.59
N PHE A 6 12.02 -16.68 -47.51
CA PHE A 6 12.58 -15.60 -46.72
C PHE A 6 13.53 -14.73 -47.55
N SER A 7 14.44 -15.30 -48.33
CA SER A 7 15.35 -14.51 -49.18
C SER A 7 14.62 -13.72 -50.27
N HIS A 8 13.49 -14.19 -50.79
CA HIS A 8 12.63 -13.40 -51.68
C HIS A 8 11.97 -12.22 -50.96
N VAL A 9 11.40 -12.43 -49.76
CA VAL A 9 10.83 -11.35 -48.93
C VAL A 9 11.91 -10.33 -48.53
N GLN A 10 13.10 -10.82 -48.14
CA GLN A 10 14.28 -10.04 -47.80
C GLN A 10 14.69 -9.15 -48.98
N LYS A 11 14.77 -9.70 -50.19
CA LYS A 11 15.05 -8.95 -51.42
C LYS A 11 13.99 -7.88 -51.70
N ILE A 12 12.72 -8.26 -51.75
CA ILE A 12 11.60 -7.35 -52.07
C ILE A 12 11.55 -6.16 -51.11
N LEU A 13 11.62 -6.40 -49.80
CA LEU A 13 11.58 -5.35 -48.78
C LEU A 13 12.89 -4.55 -48.64
N SER A 14 13.96 -4.98 -49.32
CA SER A 14 15.23 -4.24 -49.41
C SER A 14 15.33 -3.36 -50.65
N GLU A 15 14.77 -3.80 -51.78
CA GLU A 15 14.81 -3.08 -53.06
C GLU A 15 13.63 -2.13 -53.26
N ALA A 16 12.46 -2.42 -52.65
CA ALA A 16 11.28 -1.56 -52.77
C ALA A 16 11.42 -0.20 -52.06
N SER A 17 10.73 0.80 -52.62
CA SER A 17 10.49 2.13 -52.03
C SER A 17 9.04 2.33 -51.57
N LYS A 18 8.07 1.70 -52.24
CA LYS A 18 6.66 1.58 -51.84
C LYS A 18 6.30 0.10 -51.64
N ALA A 19 5.75 -0.26 -50.49
CA ALA A 19 5.28 -1.62 -50.19
C ALA A 19 3.90 -1.61 -49.50
N LEU A 20 2.86 -2.12 -50.16
CA LEU A 20 1.54 -2.32 -49.57
C LEU A 20 1.38 -3.79 -49.17
N ARG A 21 1.23 -4.05 -47.87
CA ARG A 21 0.98 -5.40 -47.35
C ARG A 21 -0.46 -5.52 -46.91
N MET A 22 -1.18 -6.44 -47.53
CA MET A 22 -2.51 -6.86 -47.08
C MET A 22 -2.38 -8.13 -46.24
N SER A 23 -3.13 -8.21 -45.14
CA SER A 23 -3.26 -9.40 -44.29
C SER A 23 -4.72 -9.63 -43.88
N CYS A 24 -4.99 -10.85 -43.39
CA CYS A 24 -6.32 -11.22 -42.91
C CYS A 24 -6.20 -12.00 -41.60
N SER A 25 -5.87 -11.29 -40.51
CA SER A 25 -5.54 -11.87 -39.21
C SER A 25 -6.71 -11.96 -38.22
N ASP A 26 -7.87 -11.42 -38.60
CA ASP A 26 -8.97 -11.09 -37.67
C ASP A 26 -8.52 -10.16 -36.52
N GLY A 27 -7.59 -9.22 -36.79
CA GLY A 27 -7.06 -8.30 -35.76
C GLY A 27 -8.14 -7.46 -35.07
N SER A 28 -9.24 -7.18 -35.77
CA SER A 28 -10.41 -6.47 -35.23
C SER A 28 -11.30 -7.29 -34.28
N LYS A 29 -11.04 -8.58 -34.13
CA LYS A 29 -11.83 -9.55 -33.34
C LYS A 29 -11.00 -10.18 -32.21
N ASP A 30 -11.72 -10.64 -31.20
CA ASP A 30 -11.27 -11.54 -30.13
C ASP A 30 -10.66 -12.88 -30.58
N THR A 31 -10.79 -13.22 -31.87
CA THR A 31 -10.27 -14.45 -32.50
C THR A 31 -8.91 -14.24 -33.20
N THR A 32 -8.13 -13.24 -32.79
CA THR A 32 -6.86 -12.85 -33.40
C THR A 32 -5.89 -14.02 -33.55
N ARG A 33 -5.21 -14.11 -34.71
CA ARG A 33 -4.14 -15.10 -34.96
C ARG A 33 -2.73 -14.51 -34.73
N PRO A 34 -2.01 -14.87 -33.65
CA PRO A 34 -0.77 -14.17 -33.26
C PRO A 34 0.35 -14.26 -34.30
N GLU A 35 0.40 -15.32 -35.10
CA GLU A 35 1.42 -15.50 -36.15
C GLU A 35 1.37 -14.44 -37.26
N TYR A 36 0.25 -13.74 -37.45
CA TYR A 36 0.14 -12.66 -38.43
C TYR A 36 0.71 -11.33 -37.89
N ALA A 37 0.62 -11.12 -36.57
CA ALA A 37 1.11 -9.93 -35.87
C ALA A 37 2.61 -9.68 -36.11
N MET A 38 3.39 -10.75 -36.30
CA MET A 38 4.80 -10.70 -36.70
C MET A 38 5.06 -9.79 -37.92
N THR A 39 4.09 -9.71 -38.85
CA THR A 39 4.18 -8.86 -40.04
C THR A 39 4.21 -7.37 -39.68
N ALA A 40 3.45 -6.96 -38.66
CA ALA A 40 3.44 -5.57 -38.21
C ALA A 40 4.80 -5.21 -37.60
N GLY A 41 5.27 -5.93 -36.58
CA GLY A 41 6.58 -5.70 -35.95
C GLY A 41 7.74 -5.61 -36.95
N LEU A 42 7.76 -6.52 -37.93
CA LEU A 42 8.77 -6.47 -39.00
C LEU A 42 8.69 -5.17 -39.82
N LEU A 43 7.50 -4.79 -40.31
CA LEU A 43 7.33 -3.56 -41.09
C LEU A 43 7.57 -2.29 -40.26
N ARG A 44 7.24 -2.32 -38.96
CA ARG A 44 7.51 -1.26 -37.99
C ARG A 44 9.00 -0.97 -37.91
N SER A 45 9.81 -1.99 -37.65
CA SER A 45 11.27 -1.89 -37.63
C SER A 45 11.87 -1.53 -38.98
N LEU A 46 11.33 -2.04 -40.08
CA LEU A 46 11.85 -1.75 -41.42
C LEU A 46 11.67 -0.28 -41.84
N ARG A 47 10.60 0.38 -41.38
CA ARG A 47 10.43 1.83 -41.57
C ARG A 47 11.49 2.65 -40.82
N SER A 48 11.89 2.22 -39.62
CA SER A 48 13.01 2.85 -38.89
C SER A 48 14.40 2.48 -39.43
N GLU A 49 14.61 1.25 -39.95
CA GLU A 49 15.86 0.88 -40.63
C GLU A 49 16.01 1.57 -42.00
N ARG A 50 14.90 1.96 -42.65
CA ARG A 50 14.88 2.56 -44.00
C ARG A 50 13.85 3.68 -44.11
N ALA A 51 14.22 4.92 -43.78
CA ALA A 51 13.36 6.10 -43.92
C ALA A 51 12.80 6.33 -45.36
N SER A 52 13.43 5.77 -46.40
CA SER A 52 12.96 5.82 -47.78
C SER A 52 11.94 4.73 -48.17
N LEU A 53 11.61 3.80 -47.26
CA LEU A 53 10.63 2.74 -47.46
C LEU A 53 9.25 3.19 -46.92
N LYS A 54 8.38 3.64 -47.83
CA LYS A 54 6.95 3.80 -47.50
C LYS A 54 6.29 2.42 -47.50
N ALA A 55 6.03 1.89 -46.29
CA ALA A 55 5.41 0.58 -46.11
C ALA A 55 4.12 0.68 -45.29
N THR A 56 2.98 0.34 -45.90
CA THR A 56 1.67 0.34 -45.25
C THR A 56 1.16 -1.09 -45.07
N LEU A 57 0.68 -1.40 -43.86
CA LEU A 57 -0.04 -2.63 -43.55
C LEU A 57 -1.56 -2.36 -43.51
N VAL A 58 -2.35 -3.23 -44.13
CA VAL A 58 -3.81 -3.22 -44.03
C VAL A 58 -4.29 -4.62 -43.65
N ASP A 59 -4.75 -4.78 -42.41
CA ASP A 59 -5.36 -6.04 -41.96
C ASP A 59 -6.88 -6.01 -42.14
N PHE A 60 -7.44 -7.14 -42.59
CA PHE A 60 -8.88 -7.32 -42.74
C PHE A 60 -9.40 -8.47 -41.87
N SER A 61 -10.63 -8.34 -41.38
CA SER A 61 -11.38 -9.51 -40.87
C SER A 61 -11.59 -10.52 -42.00
N ILE A 62 -11.43 -11.82 -41.70
CA ILE A 62 -11.51 -12.90 -42.68
C ILE A 62 -12.90 -13.00 -43.32
N ASP A 63 -13.94 -12.58 -42.60
CA ASP A 63 -15.34 -12.60 -43.05
C ASP A 63 -15.57 -11.63 -44.22
N TYR A 64 -14.77 -10.56 -44.31
CA TYR A 64 -14.90 -9.54 -45.35
C TYR A 64 -14.25 -9.93 -46.68
N LEU A 65 -13.40 -10.97 -46.71
CA LEU A 65 -12.71 -11.43 -47.93
C LEU A 65 -13.66 -11.77 -49.08
N ALA A 66 -14.86 -12.24 -48.78
CA ALA A 66 -15.87 -12.63 -49.76
C ALA A 66 -16.81 -11.47 -50.16
N SER A 67 -16.57 -10.24 -49.70
CA SER A 67 -17.41 -9.08 -50.00
C SER A 67 -16.86 -8.21 -51.14
N ASP A 68 -17.73 -7.72 -52.01
CA ASP A 68 -17.35 -6.74 -53.05
C ASP A 68 -16.69 -5.50 -52.44
N ALA A 69 -17.14 -5.12 -51.23
CA ALA A 69 -16.61 -4.00 -50.46
C ALA A 69 -15.16 -4.22 -49.94
N PHE A 70 -14.61 -5.43 -49.98
CA PHE A 70 -13.17 -5.68 -49.83
C PHE A 70 -12.45 -5.44 -51.16
N GLY A 71 -12.98 -5.98 -52.28
CA GLY A 71 -12.41 -5.80 -53.62
C GLY A 71 -12.29 -4.32 -54.03
N THR A 72 -13.36 -3.53 -53.85
CA THR A 72 -13.34 -2.09 -54.15
C THR A 72 -12.32 -1.35 -53.28
N ARG A 73 -12.42 -1.45 -51.95
CA ARG A 73 -11.54 -0.70 -51.03
C ARG A 73 -10.06 -1.06 -51.16
N THR A 74 -9.75 -2.31 -51.49
CA THR A 74 -8.34 -2.73 -51.68
C THR A 74 -7.78 -2.22 -53.00
N SER A 75 -8.61 -2.14 -54.05
CA SER A 75 -8.28 -1.44 -55.30
C SER A 75 -8.09 0.07 -55.07
N ASP A 76 -8.96 0.71 -54.29
CA ASP A 76 -8.88 2.14 -53.96
C ASP A 76 -7.60 2.46 -53.16
N LEU A 77 -7.33 1.70 -52.09
CA LEU A 77 -6.11 1.80 -51.29
C LEU A 77 -4.85 1.59 -52.14
N ALA A 78 -4.81 0.57 -52.99
CA ALA A 78 -3.67 0.32 -53.87
C ALA A 78 -3.47 1.48 -54.86
N SER A 79 -4.56 2.03 -55.42
CA SER A 79 -4.51 3.17 -56.33
C SER A 79 -3.94 4.41 -55.63
N VAL A 80 -4.50 4.81 -54.48
CA VAL A 80 -3.99 5.96 -53.71
C VAL A 80 -2.55 5.73 -53.26
N PHE A 81 -2.21 4.54 -52.74
CA PHE A 81 -0.88 4.24 -52.25
C PHE A 81 0.19 4.26 -53.36
N PHE A 82 -0.09 3.66 -54.53
CA PHE A 82 0.90 3.58 -55.61
C PHE A 82 0.91 4.82 -56.51
N THR A 83 -0.25 5.33 -56.95
CA THR A 83 -0.35 6.44 -57.93
C THR A 83 -0.75 7.79 -57.34
N GLY A 84 -1.18 7.86 -56.07
CA GLY A 84 -1.52 9.11 -55.40
C GLY A 84 -0.30 9.87 -54.84
N GLU A 85 -0.49 11.18 -54.68
CA GLU A 85 0.45 12.09 -53.99
C GLU A 85 0.17 12.18 -52.48
N GLN A 86 -1.02 11.76 -52.03
CA GLN A 86 -1.45 11.82 -50.64
C GLN A 86 -0.71 10.79 -49.78
N GLU A 87 -0.24 11.21 -48.61
CA GLU A 87 0.34 10.30 -47.63
C GLU A 87 -0.76 9.51 -46.90
N LEU A 88 -0.57 8.19 -46.83
CA LEU A 88 -1.45 7.27 -46.11
C LEU A 88 -0.80 6.86 -44.78
N GLU A 89 -1.63 6.42 -43.84
CA GLU A 89 -1.15 5.88 -42.57
C GLU A 89 -0.31 4.62 -42.80
N THR A 90 0.58 4.34 -41.85
CA THR A 90 1.47 3.18 -41.90
C THR A 90 0.75 1.86 -41.59
N GLU A 91 -0.40 1.91 -40.90
CA GLU A 91 -1.16 0.75 -40.44
C GLU A 91 -2.67 1.02 -40.37
N TYR A 92 -3.47 0.12 -40.95
CA TYR A 92 -4.92 0.11 -40.91
C TYR A 92 -5.46 -1.27 -40.49
N ILE A 93 -6.57 -1.29 -39.77
CA ILE A 93 -7.34 -2.52 -39.48
C ILE A 93 -8.80 -2.32 -39.90
N SER A 94 -9.35 -3.26 -40.66
CA SER A 94 -10.76 -3.25 -41.05
C SER A 94 -11.63 -3.86 -39.96
N LYS A 95 -12.58 -3.08 -39.45
CA LYS A 95 -13.60 -3.49 -38.47
C LYS A 95 -14.96 -2.96 -38.89
N ASP A 96 -15.99 -3.79 -38.81
CA ASP A 96 -17.40 -3.44 -39.04
C ASP A 96 -17.66 -2.68 -40.36
N GLY A 97 -16.86 -2.98 -41.40
CA GLY A 97 -16.93 -2.34 -42.71
C GLY A 97 -16.32 -0.94 -42.78
N GLN A 98 -15.51 -0.54 -41.80
CA GLN A 98 -14.69 0.68 -41.77
C GLN A 98 -13.19 0.32 -41.73
N LEU A 99 -12.32 1.31 -41.97
CA LEU A 99 -10.87 1.19 -41.74
C LEU A 99 -10.51 2.05 -40.53
N LEU A 100 -9.96 1.42 -39.50
CA LEU A 100 -9.50 2.06 -38.26
C LEU A 100 -7.98 2.20 -38.27
N ILE A 101 -7.48 3.20 -37.56
CA ILE A 101 -6.04 3.53 -37.44
C ILE A 101 -5.59 3.34 -35.99
N ASN A 102 -4.32 2.99 -35.80
CA ASN A 102 -3.75 2.78 -34.47
C ASN A 102 -3.26 4.10 -33.86
N ARG A 103 -3.59 4.35 -32.59
CA ARG A 103 -3.06 5.44 -31.76
C ARG A 103 -2.74 4.94 -30.36
N LEU A 104 -1.61 5.38 -29.81
CA LEU A 104 -1.30 5.25 -28.38
C LEU A 104 -2.16 6.25 -27.60
N VAL A 105 -2.81 5.79 -26.55
CA VAL A 105 -3.68 6.58 -25.68
C VAL A 105 -3.31 6.39 -24.21
N PRO A 106 -3.55 7.40 -23.35
CA PRO A 106 -3.39 7.26 -21.91
C PRO A 106 -4.19 6.06 -21.38
N PHE A 107 -3.63 5.31 -20.41
CA PHE A 107 -4.41 4.34 -19.65
C PHE A 107 -4.94 4.98 -18.37
N ASP A 108 -5.87 5.93 -18.49
CA ASP A 108 -6.35 6.77 -17.38
C ASP A 108 -6.76 5.96 -16.14
N ARG A 109 -7.55 4.90 -16.30
CA ARG A 109 -7.97 3.99 -15.20
C ARG A 109 -6.81 3.31 -14.43
N ILE A 110 -5.62 3.22 -15.03
CA ILE A 110 -4.41 2.73 -14.37
C ILE A 110 -3.61 3.91 -13.81
N ASN A 111 -3.39 4.95 -14.61
CA ASN A 111 -2.69 6.16 -14.17
C ASN A 111 -3.36 6.77 -12.91
N GLU A 112 -4.67 7.00 -12.91
CA GLU A 112 -5.45 7.48 -11.75
C GLU A 112 -5.44 6.53 -10.54
N ARG A 113 -5.30 5.20 -10.77
CA ARG A 113 -5.37 4.18 -9.71
C ARG A 113 -4.02 3.99 -9.00
N TYR A 114 -2.92 4.24 -9.70
CA TYR A 114 -1.57 3.95 -9.21
C TYR A 114 -0.67 5.20 -9.08
N ALA A 115 -1.02 6.35 -9.67
CA ALA A 115 -0.32 7.63 -9.44
C ALA A 115 -0.75 8.36 -8.14
N LEU A 116 -1.32 7.60 -7.19
CA LEU A 116 -1.76 8.07 -5.88
C LEU A 116 -0.60 7.94 -4.88
N THR A 117 -0.30 9.01 -4.15
CA THR A 117 0.67 9.00 -3.05
C THR A 117 0.00 8.60 -1.74
N ASP A 118 0.78 8.11 -0.77
CA ASP A 118 0.33 7.76 0.59
C ASP A 118 -0.11 9.00 1.44
N GLU A 119 -0.44 10.12 0.79
CA GLU A 119 -0.89 11.40 1.37
C GLU A 119 -2.32 11.77 0.92
N GLU A 120 -2.79 11.33 -0.25
CA GLU A 120 -4.17 11.64 -0.69
C GLU A 120 -5.19 10.77 0.07
N THR A 121 -6.03 11.38 0.90
CA THR A 121 -7.14 10.71 1.57
C THR A 121 -8.43 10.75 0.73
N GLN A 122 -9.26 9.72 0.88
CA GLN A 122 -10.63 9.69 0.39
C GLN A 122 -11.58 9.34 1.53
N SER A 123 -12.63 10.15 1.72
CA SER A 123 -13.75 9.77 2.58
C SER A 123 -14.52 8.62 1.94
N GLN A 124 -14.57 7.48 2.63
CA GLN A 124 -15.29 6.27 2.20
C GLN A 124 -16.18 5.75 3.34
N PRO A 125 -17.29 5.03 3.06
CA PRO A 125 -18.09 4.41 4.10
C PRO A 125 -17.25 3.52 5.03
N PHE A 126 -17.44 3.67 6.34
CA PHE A 126 -16.80 2.81 7.33
C PHE A 126 -17.44 1.42 7.30
N ASP A 127 -16.62 0.39 7.14
CA ASP A 127 -17.00 -1.03 7.25
C ASP A 127 -16.27 -1.64 8.46
N PRO A 128 -16.98 -2.11 9.51
CA PRO A 128 -16.38 -2.76 10.67
C PRO A 128 -15.52 -3.99 10.33
N GLU A 129 -15.83 -4.73 9.26
CA GLU A 129 -15.04 -5.89 8.84
C GLU A 129 -13.83 -5.51 7.96
N ALA A 130 -13.74 -4.26 7.49
CA ALA A 130 -12.57 -3.75 6.78
C ALA A 130 -11.43 -3.49 7.76
N ARG A 131 -10.25 -4.06 7.46
CA ARG A 131 -9.04 -3.89 8.28
C ARG A 131 -8.39 -2.54 8.01
N LEU A 132 -8.80 -1.55 8.78
CA LEU A 132 -8.23 -0.21 8.83
C LEU A 132 -7.32 -0.04 10.06
N ASP A 133 -6.13 0.49 9.84
CA ASP A 133 -5.21 1.01 10.85
C ASP A 133 -5.25 2.54 10.82
N GLY A 134 -5.43 3.18 11.97
CA GLY A 134 -5.38 4.64 12.08
C GLY A 134 -3.94 5.16 12.14
N LYS A 135 -3.78 6.42 11.74
CA LYS A 135 -2.52 7.19 11.69
C LYS A 135 -2.83 8.65 12.03
N ILE A 136 -1.83 9.36 12.54
CA ILE A 136 -1.93 10.80 12.76
C ILE A 136 -1.40 11.53 11.52
N ASP A 137 -2.25 12.33 10.90
CA ASP A 137 -1.90 13.31 9.87
C ASP A 137 -2.34 14.70 10.32
N SER A 138 -1.41 15.66 10.37
CA SER A 138 -1.72 17.09 10.50
C SER A 138 -2.68 17.46 11.65
N GLY A 139 -2.60 16.74 12.78
CA GLY A 139 -3.44 16.94 13.98
C GLY A 139 -4.77 16.16 13.98
N LYS A 140 -4.98 15.27 13.01
CA LYS A 140 -6.18 14.44 12.82
C LYS A 140 -5.83 12.96 12.79
N VAL A 141 -6.83 12.11 13.06
CA VAL A 141 -6.79 10.69 12.70
C VAL A 141 -7.26 10.50 11.27
N VAL A 142 -6.44 9.83 10.46
CA VAL A 142 -6.75 9.29 9.14
C VAL A 142 -6.47 7.78 9.15
N PHE A 143 -7.08 7.02 8.24
CA PHE A 143 -6.99 5.55 8.24
C PHE A 143 -6.24 5.02 7.00
N SER A 144 -5.73 3.80 7.07
CA SER A 144 -5.16 3.10 5.91
C SER A 144 -5.42 1.59 6.00
N HIS A 145 -5.47 0.91 4.86
CA HIS A 145 -5.74 -0.53 4.83
C HIS A 145 -4.55 -1.34 5.39
N CYS A 146 -4.84 -2.27 6.30
CA CYS A 146 -3.86 -3.08 7.01
C CYS A 146 -3.31 -4.19 6.11
N ASN A 147 -2.07 -4.03 5.61
CA ASN A 147 -1.37 -5.02 4.78
C ASN A 147 -0.87 -6.26 5.56
N ALA A 148 -1.24 -6.45 6.83
CA ALA A 148 -0.76 -7.54 7.70
C ALA A 148 -1.72 -8.74 7.80
N TYR A 149 -2.74 -8.82 6.93
CA TYR A 149 -3.84 -9.80 7.01
C TYR A 149 -3.35 -11.26 7.10
N GLY A 150 -2.42 -11.65 6.22
CA GLY A 150 -1.84 -13.00 6.17
C GLY A 150 -0.79 -13.32 7.25
N ALA A 151 -0.42 -12.38 8.12
CA ALA A 151 0.60 -12.61 9.13
C ALA A 151 0.14 -13.66 10.17
N ALA A 152 0.99 -14.65 10.46
CA ALA A 152 0.76 -15.63 11.52
C ALA A 152 0.79 -14.96 12.91
N LEU A 153 -0.02 -15.47 13.84
CA LEU A 153 -0.02 -15.00 15.23
C LEU A 153 1.11 -15.65 16.03
N GLN A 154 1.66 -14.91 16.98
CA GLN A 154 2.58 -15.43 17.99
C GLN A 154 1.84 -16.39 18.94
N PRO A 155 2.53 -17.35 19.59
CA PRO A 155 1.87 -18.42 20.34
C PRO A 155 0.86 -17.97 21.41
N THR A 156 1.11 -16.84 22.08
CA THR A 156 0.27 -16.29 23.17
C THR A 156 -0.49 -15.01 22.76
N GLU A 157 -0.63 -14.76 21.46
CA GLU A 157 -1.27 -13.57 20.89
C GLU A 157 -2.75 -13.84 20.54
N VAL A 158 -3.60 -12.86 20.80
CA VAL A 158 -5.04 -12.87 20.53
C VAL A 158 -5.34 -11.71 19.58
N GLU A 159 -5.88 -12.02 18.40
CA GLU A 159 -6.42 -11.02 17.48
C GLU A 159 -7.93 -10.88 17.72
N PHE A 160 -8.41 -9.65 17.82
CA PHE A 160 -9.82 -9.34 18.03
C PHE A 160 -10.25 -8.17 17.13
N ARG A 161 -11.52 -8.17 16.71
CA ARG A 161 -12.15 -7.00 16.09
C ARG A 161 -12.66 -6.09 17.19
N VAL A 162 -12.30 -4.82 17.13
CA VAL A 162 -12.73 -3.80 18.10
C VAL A 162 -14.23 -3.53 17.95
N ILE A 163 -14.90 -3.26 19.07
CA ILE A 163 -16.27 -2.72 19.12
C ILE A 163 -16.22 -1.31 19.69
N ALA A 164 -15.49 -1.11 20.79
CA ALA A 164 -15.29 0.18 21.44
C ALA A 164 -13.85 0.35 21.96
N THR A 165 -13.38 1.59 22.01
CA THR A 165 -12.10 2.02 22.61
C THR A 165 -12.32 3.30 23.39
N GLY A 166 -11.64 3.46 24.51
CA GLY A 166 -11.47 4.78 25.10
C GLY A 166 -10.52 5.65 24.28
N LEU A 167 -10.62 6.96 24.48
CA LEU A 167 -9.74 7.99 23.95
C LEU A 167 -9.38 8.94 25.09
N THR A 168 -8.27 8.64 25.77
CA THR A 168 -7.81 9.38 26.95
C THR A 168 -7.28 10.76 26.57
N ASP A 169 -7.09 11.64 27.54
CA ASP A 169 -6.46 12.95 27.30
C ASP A 169 -4.97 12.84 26.92
N GLU A 170 -4.31 11.70 27.21
CA GLU A 170 -2.97 11.39 26.70
C GLU A 170 -3.02 11.03 25.21
N ASP A 171 -4.00 10.24 24.77
CA ASP A 171 -4.24 9.95 23.34
C ASP A 171 -4.54 11.24 22.56
N LYS A 172 -5.43 12.10 23.09
CA LYS A 172 -5.75 13.41 22.49
C LYS A 172 -4.52 14.32 22.43
N ALA A 173 -3.66 14.30 23.44
CA ALA A 173 -2.41 15.06 23.43
C ALA A 173 -1.41 14.53 22.38
N VAL A 174 -1.37 13.23 22.12
CA VAL A 174 -0.57 12.64 21.04
C VAL A 174 -1.13 13.01 19.67
N ILE A 175 -2.43 12.81 19.42
CA ILE A 175 -3.06 13.12 18.12
C ILE A 175 -2.93 14.60 17.74
N SER A 176 -3.10 15.51 18.71
CA SER A 176 -2.94 16.96 18.52
C SER A 176 -1.48 17.44 18.39
N GLY A 177 -0.49 16.54 18.46
CA GLY A 177 0.94 16.91 18.43
C GLY A 177 1.46 17.60 19.70
N SER A 178 0.62 17.71 20.74
CA SER A 178 0.99 18.26 22.06
C SER A 178 1.87 17.30 22.89
N SER A 179 2.02 16.06 22.44
CA SER A 179 2.84 15.02 23.06
C SER A 179 3.61 14.22 22.01
N PRO A 180 4.88 13.85 22.26
CA PRO A 180 5.53 12.80 21.51
C PRO A 180 4.90 11.43 21.86
N GLY A 181 4.78 10.56 20.85
CA GLY A 181 4.26 9.19 20.95
C GLY A 181 3.79 8.70 19.58
N PRO A 182 4.03 7.43 19.19
CA PRO A 182 3.43 6.86 17.98
C PRO A 182 2.05 6.22 18.23
N ASP A 183 1.82 5.73 19.46
CA ASP A 183 0.68 4.90 19.84
C ASP A 183 -0.42 5.73 20.51
N PHE A 184 -1.68 5.39 20.22
CA PHE A 184 -2.90 6.03 20.74
C PHE A 184 -4.11 5.09 20.57
N SER A 185 -5.04 5.05 21.54
CA SER A 185 -5.91 3.90 21.86
C SER A 185 -5.17 2.91 22.77
N HIS A 186 -5.28 3.17 24.07
CA HIS A 186 -4.60 2.40 25.12
C HIS A 186 -5.49 1.33 25.81
N GLU A 187 -6.72 1.17 25.35
CA GLU A 187 -7.71 0.22 25.85
C GLU A 187 -8.75 -0.10 24.78
N ALA A 188 -9.32 -1.31 24.83
CA ALA A 188 -10.38 -1.69 23.89
C ALA A 188 -11.27 -2.80 24.46
N SER A 189 -12.49 -2.87 23.96
CA SER A 189 -13.36 -4.03 24.06
C SER A 189 -13.80 -4.51 22.66
N GLY A 190 -14.03 -5.81 22.50
CA GLY A 190 -14.30 -6.39 21.20
C GLY A 190 -14.53 -7.89 21.19
N ILE A 191 -14.48 -8.49 19.99
CA ILE A 191 -14.77 -9.90 19.72
C ILE A 191 -13.50 -10.60 19.21
N VAL A 192 -13.08 -11.69 19.86
CA VAL A 192 -11.92 -12.48 19.44
C VAL A 192 -12.15 -13.11 18.07
N THR A 193 -11.21 -12.96 17.14
CA THR A 193 -11.32 -13.47 15.77
C THR A 193 -10.32 -14.57 15.46
N ARG A 194 -9.07 -14.46 15.96
CA ARG A 194 -8.02 -15.48 15.83
C ARG A 194 -7.19 -15.57 17.11
N ILE A 195 -6.64 -16.76 17.40
CA ILE A 195 -5.78 -16.99 18.56
C ILE A 195 -4.48 -17.70 18.16
N GLY A 196 -3.40 -17.43 18.88
CA GLY A 196 -2.15 -18.16 18.83
C GLY A 196 -2.28 -19.58 19.40
N ASN A 197 -1.39 -20.48 18.98
CA ASN A 197 -1.49 -21.91 19.27
C ASN A 197 -1.24 -22.32 20.74
N ALA A 198 -0.85 -21.39 21.61
CA ALA A 198 -0.67 -21.59 23.05
C ALA A 198 -1.68 -20.80 23.92
N VAL A 199 -2.60 -20.03 23.29
CA VAL A 199 -3.69 -19.33 23.98
C VAL A 199 -4.68 -20.34 24.57
N LYS A 200 -5.17 -20.04 25.78
CA LYS A 200 -6.12 -20.87 26.54
C LYS A 200 -7.21 -20.07 27.26
N ARG A 201 -7.05 -18.75 27.42
CA ARG A 201 -7.99 -17.89 28.16
C ARG A 201 -9.29 -17.58 27.42
N VAL A 202 -9.26 -17.55 26.08
CA VAL A 202 -10.39 -17.17 25.21
C VAL A 202 -10.39 -18.00 23.92
N SER A 203 -11.54 -18.09 23.26
CA SER A 203 -11.73 -18.70 21.95
C SER A 203 -12.29 -17.68 20.93
N PRO A 204 -12.12 -17.89 19.61
CA PRO A 204 -12.80 -17.09 18.59
C PRO A 204 -14.32 -17.03 18.81
N GLY A 205 -14.89 -15.84 18.68
CA GLY A 205 -16.28 -15.52 19.05
C GLY A 205 -16.45 -14.98 20.48
N ASP A 206 -15.45 -15.12 21.37
CA ASP A 206 -15.56 -14.59 22.73
C ASP A 206 -15.55 -13.06 22.77
N ARG A 207 -16.43 -12.50 23.62
CA ARG A 207 -16.44 -11.09 23.99
C ARG A 207 -15.33 -10.80 25.01
N MET A 208 -14.59 -9.71 24.83
CA MET A 208 -13.44 -9.36 25.68
C MET A 208 -13.25 -7.86 25.90
N VAL A 209 -12.49 -7.53 26.94
CA VAL A 209 -11.90 -6.22 27.24
C VAL A 209 -10.40 -6.38 27.52
N THR A 210 -9.59 -5.38 27.17
CA THR A 210 -8.13 -5.40 27.31
C THR A 210 -7.55 -3.99 27.48
N PHE A 211 -6.41 -3.88 28.15
CA PHE A 211 -5.45 -2.81 27.85
C PHE A 211 -4.83 -3.08 26.46
N SER A 212 -4.59 -2.04 25.67
CA SER A 212 -4.02 -2.16 24.31
C SER A 212 -2.93 -1.13 24.06
N ALA A 213 -2.16 -1.31 22.99
CA ALA A 213 -1.25 -0.29 22.47
C ALA A 213 -1.42 -0.30 20.95
N GLY A 214 -2.37 0.50 20.46
CA GLY A 214 -2.75 0.55 19.05
C GLY A 214 -2.61 1.95 18.45
N THR A 215 -3.26 2.14 17.31
CA THR A 215 -3.41 3.45 16.63
C THR A 215 -4.86 3.63 16.14
N LEU A 216 -5.84 3.36 17.01
CA LEU A 216 -7.27 3.17 16.66
C LEU A 216 -7.53 2.13 15.56
N SER A 217 -6.69 1.09 15.43
CA SER A 217 -6.92 -0.02 14.49
C SER A 217 -8.21 -0.77 14.79
N SER A 218 -8.97 -1.06 13.73
CA SER A 218 -10.21 -1.86 13.71
C SER A 218 -10.05 -3.30 14.16
N PHE A 219 -8.88 -3.88 13.92
CA PHE A 219 -8.47 -5.19 14.42
C PHE A 219 -7.16 -5.00 15.19
N GLN A 220 -7.09 -5.50 16.43
CA GLN A 220 -5.94 -5.33 17.30
C GLN A 220 -5.42 -6.68 17.79
N ARG A 221 -4.15 -6.71 18.22
CA ARG A 221 -3.48 -7.90 18.73
C ARG A 221 -2.87 -7.64 20.09
N VAL A 222 -3.19 -8.50 21.06
CA VAL A 222 -2.70 -8.41 22.44
C VAL A 222 -2.24 -9.76 22.95
N SER A 223 -1.41 -9.80 24.00
CA SER A 223 -1.08 -11.06 24.67
C SER A 223 -2.27 -11.54 25.51
N GLU A 224 -2.53 -12.86 25.57
CA GLU A 224 -3.67 -13.40 26.35
C GLU A 224 -3.66 -13.01 27.84
N TYR A 225 -2.50 -12.65 28.39
CA TYR A 225 -2.39 -12.13 29.76
C TYR A 225 -3.16 -10.82 29.98
N LEU A 226 -3.30 -9.99 28.94
CA LEU A 226 -4.03 -8.71 28.99
C LEU A 226 -5.55 -8.89 28.81
N VAL A 227 -6.00 -10.06 28.36
CA VAL A 227 -7.40 -10.29 27.99
C VAL A 227 -8.22 -10.68 29.22
N GLN A 228 -9.33 -9.96 29.45
CA GLN A 228 -10.42 -10.40 30.31
C GLN A 228 -11.66 -10.71 29.45
N LYS A 229 -12.25 -11.89 29.68
CA LYS A 229 -13.50 -12.30 29.02
C LYS A 229 -14.69 -11.55 29.63
N LEU A 230 -15.56 -11.03 28.77
CA LEU A 230 -16.83 -10.41 29.16
C LEU A 230 -17.95 -11.46 29.27
N HIS A 231 -18.88 -11.21 30.18
CA HIS A 231 -20.15 -11.94 30.28
C HIS A 231 -21.17 -11.37 29.29
N ASP A 232 -22.18 -12.16 28.92
CA ASP A 232 -23.19 -11.73 27.94
C ASP A 232 -23.99 -10.49 28.38
N SER A 233 -24.10 -10.26 29.69
CA SER A 233 -24.77 -9.09 30.29
C SER A 233 -23.90 -7.84 30.41
N GLU A 234 -22.59 -7.92 30.16
CA GLU A 234 -21.69 -6.76 30.22
C GLU A 234 -21.71 -6.04 28.87
N ASP A 235 -21.67 -4.70 28.89
CA ASP A 235 -21.67 -3.90 27.67
C ASP A 235 -20.25 -3.55 27.18
N HIS A 236 -20.10 -3.40 25.86
CA HIS A 236 -18.81 -3.09 25.23
C HIS A 236 -18.35 -1.65 25.45
N GLU A 237 -19.25 -0.67 25.41
CA GLU A 237 -18.91 0.74 25.59
C GLU A 237 -18.61 1.01 27.07
N ALA A 238 -19.46 0.50 27.96
CA ALA A 238 -19.32 0.55 29.40
C ALA A 238 -18.01 -0.08 29.92
N THR A 239 -17.59 -1.22 29.37
CA THR A 239 -16.35 -1.89 29.81
C THR A 239 -15.10 -1.33 29.16
N ALA A 240 -15.19 -0.68 27.98
CA ALA A 240 -14.03 -0.17 27.25
C ALA A 240 -13.27 0.95 27.97
N GLY A 241 -13.91 1.78 28.81
CA GLY A 241 -13.26 2.84 29.60
C GLY A 241 -12.78 2.44 31.00
N LEU A 242 -13.17 1.26 31.50
CA LEU A 242 -12.72 0.79 32.82
C LEU A 242 -11.18 0.66 32.96
N PRO A 243 -10.41 0.20 31.95
CA PRO A 243 -8.97 0.00 32.07
C PRO A 243 -8.17 1.28 32.38
N MET A 244 -8.30 2.34 31.58
CA MET A 244 -7.49 3.57 31.69
C MET A 244 -8.05 4.57 32.69
N TYR A 245 -9.37 4.57 32.94
CA TYR A 245 -9.96 5.32 34.05
C TYR A 245 -9.43 4.82 35.40
N TYR A 246 -9.60 3.53 35.68
CA TYR A 246 -9.25 2.96 36.99
C TYR A 246 -7.79 2.51 37.11
N GLY A 247 -7.12 2.17 36.02
CA GLY A 247 -5.75 1.64 36.00
C GLY A 247 -4.72 2.51 36.74
N PRO A 248 -4.58 3.82 36.42
CA PRO A 248 -3.62 4.69 37.08
C PRO A 248 -3.91 4.87 38.58
N ALA A 249 -5.19 5.05 38.93
CA ALA A 249 -5.63 5.25 40.31
C ALA A 249 -5.41 3.98 41.16
N LEU A 250 -5.81 2.82 40.65
CA LEU A 250 -5.69 1.54 41.36
C LEU A 250 -4.24 1.06 41.46
N PHE A 251 -3.45 1.22 40.39
CA PHE A 251 -2.01 0.92 40.45
C PHE A 251 -1.28 1.86 41.41
N GLY A 252 -1.58 3.16 41.37
CA GLY A 252 -1.01 4.16 42.27
C GLY A 252 -1.35 3.90 43.75
N LEU A 253 -2.63 3.70 44.07
CA LEU A 253 -3.10 3.58 45.45
C LEU A 253 -2.92 2.16 46.03
N GLU A 254 -3.36 1.10 45.32
CA GLU A 254 -3.29 -0.28 45.83
C GLU A 254 -1.89 -0.89 45.66
N THR A 255 -1.24 -0.69 44.51
CA THR A 255 0.02 -1.40 44.19
C THR A 255 1.28 -0.63 44.63
N LEU A 256 1.36 0.68 44.40
CA LEU A 256 2.53 1.49 44.75
C LEU A 256 2.46 2.04 46.19
N ALA A 257 1.40 2.77 46.53
CA ALA A 257 1.23 3.38 47.86
C ALA A 257 0.79 2.37 48.93
N LYS A 258 0.23 1.22 48.53
CA LYS A 258 -0.28 0.16 49.41
C LYS A 258 -1.26 0.71 50.46
N LEU A 259 -2.23 1.49 50.00
CA LEU A 259 -3.23 2.13 50.86
C LEU A 259 -3.92 1.11 51.77
N GLU A 260 -3.78 1.28 53.08
CA GLU A 260 -4.46 0.45 54.09
C GLU A 260 -5.85 1.03 54.45
N PRO A 261 -6.82 0.20 54.86
CA PRO A 261 -8.13 0.69 55.27
C PRO A 261 -8.05 1.70 56.42
N LYS A 262 -8.79 2.81 56.27
CA LYS A 262 -8.82 4.03 57.12
C LYS A 262 -7.66 5.02 56.95
N GLU A 263 -6.61 4.73 56.17
CA GLU A 263 -5.61 5.75 55.80
C GLU A 263 -6.28 6.91 55.03
N SER A 264 -5.71 8.12 55.13
CA SER A 264 -6.27 9.35 54.55
C SER A 264 -5.67 9.69 53.18
N VAL A 265 -6.53 9.82 52.16
CA VAL A 265 -6.15 10.24 50.80
C VAL A 265 -6.64 11.65 50.52
N LEU A 266 -5.75 12.58 50.12
CA LEU A 266 -6.14 13.85 49.53
C LEU A 266 -6.00 13.80 48.00
N VAL A 267 -7.09 14.03 47.27
CA VAL A 267 -7.05 14.29 45.83
C VAL A 267 -6.81 15.79 45.60
N LEU A 268 -5.74 16.14 44.87
CA LEU A 268 -5.35 17.52 44.59
C LEU A 268 -6.30 18.23 43.59
N PRO A 269 -6.44 19.57 43.67
CA PRO A 269 -7.35 20.30 42.79
C PRO A 269 -6.85 20.25 41.35
N GLY A 270 -7.77 20.13 40.39
CA GLY A 270 -7.43 19.92 38.98
C GLY A 270 -6.95 18.50 38.65
N SER A 271 -7.15 17.49 39.51
CA SER A 271 -6.79 16.09 39.19
C SER A 271 -7.57 15.48 38.00
N GLY A 272 -8.57 16.18 37.46
CA GLY A 272 -9.31 15.77 36.26
C GLY A 272 -10.00 14.42 36.40
N ILE A 273 -10.23 13.75 35.26
CA ILE A 273 -10.97 12.48 35.21
C ILE A 273 -10.35 11.38 36.11
N LEU A 274 -9.02 11.34 36.23
CA LEU A 274 -8.28 10.44 37.14
C LEU A 274 -8.48 10.76 38.62
N GLY A 275 -8.79 12.00 38.98
CA GLY A 275 -9.19 12.37 40.35
C GLY A 275 -10.52 11.73 40.75
N GLY A 276 -11.48 11.66 39.83
CA GLY A 276 -12.72 10.91 40.02
C GLY A 276 -12.48 9.41 40.25
N ALA A 277 -11.57 8.82 39.46
CA ALA A 277 -11.16 7.44 39.63
C ALA A 277 -10.49 7.19 41.00
N ALA A 278 -9.64 8.11 41.46
CA ALA A 278 -8.99 8.02 42.77
C ALA A 278 -9.98 8.07 43.95
N ILE A 279 -11.05 8.87 43.85
CA ILE A 279 -12.14 8.89 44.85
C ILE A 279 -12.81 7.50 44.91
N ARG A 280 -13.22 6.96 43.76
CA ARG A 280 -13.88 5.64 43.66
C ARG A 280 -12.99 4.49 44.13
N VAL A 281 -11.71 4.49 43.75
CA VAL A 281 -10.73 3.50 44.23
C VAL A 281 -10.54 3.60 45.74
N THR A 282 -10.45 4.80 46.30
CA THR A 282 -10.32 4.97 47.76
C THR A 282 -11.57 4.50 48.51
N GLN A 283 -12.77 4.79 47.97
CA GLN A 283 -14.04 4.24 48.46
C GLN A 283 -14.02 2.69 48.44
N ALA A 284 -13.58 2.07 47.33
CA ALA A 284 -13.50 0.61 47.17
C ALA A 284 -12.47 -0.07 48.09
N LEU A 285 -11.39 0.61 48.45
CA LEU A 285 -10.35 0.12 49.37
C LEU A 285 -10.66 0.41 50.86
N GLY A 286 -11.72 1.17 51.16
CA GLY A 286 -12.07 1.54 52.53
C GLY A 286 -11.14 2.57 53.17
N GLY A 287 -10.46 3.39 52.37
CA GLY A 287 -9.69 4.54 52.83
C GLY A 287 -10.61 5.71 53.23
N ARG A 288 -10.09 6.62 54.06
CA ARG A 288 -10.67 7.96 54.23
C ARG A 288 -10.21 8.82 53.06
N PHE A 289 -11.03 9.78 52.64
CA PHE A 289 -10.60 10.68 51.57
C PHE A 289 -11.19 12.09 51.69
N TYR A 290 -10.40 13.02 51.18
CA TYR A 290 -10.66 14.44 51.03
C TYR A 290 -10.42 14.83 49.57
N VAL A 291 -11.15 15.81 49.07
CA VAL A 291 -11.04 16.32 47.69
C VAL A 291 -10.82 17.81 47.75
N ALA A 292 -9.66 18.26 47.27
CA ALA A 292 -9.42 19.66 47.01
C ALA A 292 -10.06 20.06 45.67
N VAL A 293 -10.75 21.20 45.65
CA VAL A 293 -11.45 21.76 44.49
C VAL A 293 -11.07 23.24 44.32
N ARG A 294 -11.37 23.83 43.17
CA ARG A 294 -10.93 25.19 42.80
C ARG A 294 -11.91 26.31 43.18
N ASN A 295 -13.16 25.95 43.50
CA ASN A 295 -14.26 26.88 43.80
C ASN A 295 -15.50 26.10 44.30
N ASP A 296 -16.51 26.81 44.81
CA ASP A 296 -17.76 26.21 45.30
C ASP A 296 -18.59 25.50 44.22
N THR A 297 -18.51 25.89 42.94
CA THR A 297 -19.21 25.18 41.86
C THR A 297 -18.67 23.76 41.69
N GLU A 298 -17.34 23.63 41.63
CA GLU A 298 -16.67 22.32 41.60
C GLU A 298 -16.91 21.54 42.92
N ALA A 299 -17.10 22.23 44.05
CA ALA A 299 -17.51 21.61 45.30
C ALA A 299 -18.91 20.97 45.21
N GLU A 300 -19.92 21.71 44.72
CA GLU A 300 -21.29 21.20 44.56
C GLU A 300 -21.35 20.04 43.55
N GLU A 301 -20.65 20.16 42.42
CA GLU A 301 -20.54 19.11 41.40
C GLU A 301 -19.91 17.82 41.93
N VAL A 302 -18.81 17.91 42.68
CA VAL A 302 -18.15 16.76 43.31
C VAL A 302 -19.03 16.16 44.42
N GLN A 303 -19.66 17.01 45.25
CA GLN A 303 -20.53 16.56 46.33
C GLN A 303 -21.70 15.71 45.79
N SER A 304 -22.32 16.17 44.69
CA SER A 304 -23.40 15.48 43.99
C SER A 304 -22.92 14.19 43.31
N SER A 305 -21.85 14.28 42.50
CA SER A 305 -21.40 13.17 41.64
C SER A 305 -20.81 11.99 42.42
N PHE A 306 -20.11 12.25 43.53
CA PHE A 306 -19.42 11.23 44.31
C PHE A 306 -20.10 10.89 45.64
N GLY A 307 -21.16 11.62 46.02
CA GLY A 307 -21.95 11.38 47.23
C GLY A 307 -21.26 11.82 48.53
N LEU A 308 -20.58 12.97 48.49
CA LEU A 308 -19.69 13.39 49.58
C LEU A 308 -20.40 14.21 50.65
N SER A 309 -19.81 14.29 51.84
CA SER A 309 -20.15 15.33 52.82
C SER A 309 -19.27 16.57 52.62
N ARG A 310 -19.78 17.77 52.94
CA ARG A 310 -19.02 19.03 52.80
C ARG A 310 -17.72 19.04 53.62
N HIS A 311 -17.63 18.26 54.70
CA HIS A 311 -16.39 18.08 55.49
C HIS A 311 -15.27 17.32 54.77
N GLN A 312 -15.55 16.73 53.60
CA GLN A 312 -14.56 16.05 52.76
C GLN A 312 -14.10 16.91 51.57
N ILE A 313 -14.57 18.16 51.46
CA ILE A 313 -14.32 19.02 50.30
C ILE A 313 -13.60 20.29 50.76
N LEU A 314 -12.42 20.54 50.18
CA LEU A 314 -11.54 21.66 50.53
C LEU A 314 -11.52 22.65 49.36
N VAL A 315 -12.20 23.79 49.51
CA VAL A 315 -12.40 24.78 48.43
C VAL A 315 -11.23 25.75 48.28
N ASP A 316 -10.54 26.05 49.38
CA ASP A 316 -9.37 26.92 49.43
C ASP A 316 -8.13 26.08 49.79
N TYR A 317 -7.68 25.20 48.88
CA TYR A 317 -6.56 24.30 49.17
C TYR A 317 -5.23 25.03 49.33
N THR A 318 -4.60 24.86 50.49
CA THR A 318 -3.19 25.21 50.71
C THR A 318 -2.40 23.98 51.22
N PRO A 319 -1.08 23.89 50.99
CA PRO A 319 -0.27 22.72 51.37
C PRO A 319 -0.24 22.44 52.89
N GLU A 320 -0.51 23.44 53.72
CA GLU A 320 -0.59 23.30 55.18
C GLU A 320 -1.75 22.38 55.62
N LEU A 321 -2.81 22.27 54.82
CA LEU A 321 -3.95 21.39 55.08
C LEU A 321 -3.55 19.91 55.12
N LEU A 322 -2.41 19.52 54.50
CA LEU A 322 -1.85 18.18 54.63
C LEU A 322 -1.57 17.82 56.10
N HIS A 323 -1.15 18.80 56.90
CA HIS A 323 -0.89 18.64 58.33
C HIS A 323 -2.15 18.78 59.19
N GLU A 324 -3.10 19.65 58.81
CA GLU A 324 -4.36 19.81 59.55
C GLU A 324 -5.26 18.56 59.47
N TYR A 325 -5.29 17.90 58.30
CA TYR A 325 -6.13 16.73 58.03
C TYR A 325 -5.38 15.38 58.17
N GLU A 326 -4.15 15.41 58.69
CA GLU A 326 -3.26 14.25 58.89
C GLU A 326 -3.22 13.33 57.65
N ILE A 327 -2.73 13.84 56.51
CA ILE A 327 -2.79 13.15 55.21
C ILE A 327 -1.66 12.10 55.02
N ASP A 328 -2.05 10.83 54.93
CA ASP A 328 -1.18 9.67 54.69
C ASP A 328 -0.73 9.56 53.22
N VAL A 329 -1.64 9.87 52.30
CA VAL A 329 -1.45 9.74 50.85
C VAL A 329 -1.99 10.96 50.10
N VAL A 330 -1.20 11.54 49.20
CA VAL A 330 -1.65 12.57 48.26
C VAL A 330 -1.73 12.00 46.85
N PHE A 331 -2.83 12.27 46.15
CA PHE A 331 -3.05 11.88 44.76
C PHE A 331 -3.07 13.11 43.84
N SER A 332 -2.17 13.13 42.86
CA SER A 332 -2.03 14.18 41.85
C SER A 332 -2.41 13.62 40.48
N GLY A 333 -3.53 14.08 39.91
CA GLY A 333 -3.98 13.69 38.57
C GLY A 333 -3.27 14.43 37.42
N SER A 334 -3.81 14.30 36.21
CA SER A 334 -3.17 14.72 34.95
C SER A 334 -3.14 16.24 34.72
N SER A 335 -4.12 16.99 35.21
CA SER A 335 -4.26 18.44 34.99
C SER A 335 -3.94 19.31 36.21
N VAL A 336 -3.30 18.74 37.25
CA VAL A 336 -2.89 19.49 38.46
C VAL A 336 -1.80 20.50 38.09
N GLU A 337 -1.93 21.73 38.57
CA GLU A 337 -0.91 22.76 38.31
C GLU A 337 0.46 22.36 38.89
N PRO A 338 1.57 22.49 38.14
CA PRO A 338 2.90 22.11 38.63
C PRO A 338 3.32 22.79 39.94
N ALA A 339 2.87 24.03 40.18
CA ALA A 339 3.10 24.73 41.46
C ALA A 339 2.40 24.02 42.63
N ILE A 340 1.11 23.72 42.48
CA ILE A 340 0.30 23.02 43.50
C ILE A 340 0.90 21.65 43.80
N SER A 341 1.24 20.86 42.77
CA SER A 341 1.84 19.52 42.93
C SER A 341 3.19 19.59 43.67
N LYS A 342 4.04 20.59 43.33
CA LYS A 342 5.37 20.78 43.92
C LYS A 342 5.34 21.26 45.37
N GLU A 343 4.52 22.24 45.72
CA GLU A 343 4.43 22.73 47.09
C GLU A 343 3.67 21.74 48.00
N SER A 344 2.75 20.95 47.44
CA SER A 344 2.17 19.78 48.14
C SER A 344 3.25 18.74 48.46
N TRP A 345 4.13 18.39 47.51
CA TRP A 345 5.26 17.48 47.78
C TRP A 345 6.17 17.98 48.90
N ARG A 346 6.44 19.30 48.98
CA ARG A 346 7.29 19.90 50.03
C ARG A 346 6.71 19.80 51.44
N ASN A 347 5.39 19.85 51.55
CA ASN A 347 4.65 19.81 52.83
C ASN A 347 4.15 18.40 53.19
N MET A 348 4.67 17.35 52.52
CA MET A 348 4.35 15.96 52.86
C MET A 348 4.79 15.57 54.27
N LEU A 349 3.91 14.89 55.00
CA LEU A 349 4.15 14.40 56.35
C LEU A 349 5.25 13.33 56.37
N ALA A 350 5.85 13.07 57.53
CA ALA A 350 6.79 11.96 57.66
C ALA A 350 6.12 10.62 57.30
N LEU A 351 6.85 9.75 56.61
CA LEU A 351 6.37 8.43 56.12
C LEU A 351 5.17 8.43 55.14
N SER A 352 4.66 9.59 54.73
CA SER A 352 3.52 9.72 53.79
C SER A 352 3.90 9.40 52.33
N ARG A 353 2.91 9.24 51.44
CA ARG A 353 3.09 8.82 50.04
C ARG A 353 2.47 9.80 49.05
N PHE A 354 3.22 10.23 48.04
CA PHE A 354 2.73 11.11 46.97
C PHE A 354 2.59 10.33 45.66
N VAL A 355 1.37 9.99 45.28
CA VAL A 355 1.03 9.31 44.02
C VAL A 355 0.82 10.36 42.94
N ASN A 356 1.67 10.37 41.91
CA ASN A 356 1.53 11.29 40.79
C ASN A 356 1.22 10.55 39.48
N CYS A 357 0.01 10.75 38.95
CA CYS A 357 -0.42 10.33 37.62
C CYS A 357 -0.28 11.46 36.57
N GLY A 358 0.14 12.66 36.97
CA GLY A 358 0.44 13.79 36.09
C GLY A 358 1.88 13.80 35.57
N ARG A 359 2.10 14.51 34.46
CA ARG A 359 3.39 14.58 33.78
C ARG A 359 4.40 15.43 34.56
N MET A 360 5.50 14.81 35.00
CA MET A 360 6.66 15.53 35.54
C MET A 360 7.42 16.24 34.41
N PRO A 361 7.63 17.57 34.45
CA PRO A 361 8.38 18.28 33.42
C PRO A 361 9.85 17.82 33.36
N VAL A 362 10.38 17.65 32.15
CA VAL A 362 11.77 17.20 31.94
C VAL A 362 12.76 18.16 32.62
N GLY A 363 13.69 17.61 33.40
CA GLY A 363 14.67 18.39 34.16
C GLY A 363 14.20 18.89 35.53
N SER A 364 12.96 18.59 35.95
CA SER A 364 12.47 18.95 37.29
C SER A 364 13.23 18.20 38.39
N SER A 365 13.79 18.93 39.35
CA SER A 365 14.28 18.35 40.61
C SER A 365 13.16 18.24 41.64
N LEU A 366 13.04 17.08 42.28
CA LEU A 366 12.19 16.89 43.46
C LEU A 366 12.89 17.43 44.71
N ASP A 367 12.10 17.99 45.62
CA ASP A 367 12.61 18.50 46.90
C ASP A 367 13.00 17.33 47.82
N SER A 368 14.24 17.32 48.32
CA SER A 368 14.75 16.22 49.14
C SER A 368 14.28 16.30 50.61
N THR A 369 13.69 17.42 51.03
CA THR A 369 13.32 17.66 52.43
C THR A 369 12.17 16.77 52.91
N SER A 370 11.28 16.34 51.99
CA SER A 370 10.21 15.38 52.30
C SER A 370 10.73 13.94 52.28
N ALA A 371 11.61 13.61 51.34
CA ALA A 371 12.26 12.31 51.26
C ALA A 371 13.13 12.01 52.50
N SER A 372 13.79 13.02 53.09
CA SER A 372 14.54 12.86 54.34
C SER A 372 13.66 12.66 55.57
N ARG A 373 12.36 12.98 55.50
CA ARG A 373 11.33 12.58 56.49
C ARG A 373 10.73 11.19 56.18
N GLY A 374 11.29 10.46 55.22
CA GLY A 374 10.81 9.16 54.78
C GLY A 374 9.54 9.20 53.91
N ALA A 375 9.10 10.38 53.44
CA ALA A 375 8.00 10.47 52.50
C ALA A 375 8.41 9.92 51.13
N SER A 376 7.51 9.20 50.45
CA SER A 376 7.80 8.51 49.18
C SER A 376 7.11 9.20 48.00
N TYR A 377 7.87 9.52 46.95
CA TYR A 377 7.31 10.02 45.68
C TYR A 377 7.12 8.86 44.69
N LEU A 378 5.89 8.67 44.22
CA LEU A 378 5.43 7.50 43.48
C LEU A 378 4.84 7.92 42.12
N PRO A 379 5.67 8.09 41.07
CA PRO A 379 5.19 8.43 39.73
C PRO A 379 4.55 7.20 39.07
N VAL A 380 3.31 7.35 38.62
CA VAL A 380 2.55 6.34 37.88
C VAL A 380 2.77 6.54 36.39
N ASN A 381 3.38 5.55 35.74
CA ASN A 381 3.53 5.48 34.29
C ASN A 381 2.87 4.20 33.78
N LEU A 382 1.58 4.27 33.48
CA LEU A 382 0.80 3.11 33.04
C LEU A 382 1.23 2.64 31.64
N ILE A 383 1.54 3.57 30.74
CA ILE A 383 2.05 3.29 29.38
C ILE A 383 3.36 2.48 29.44
N GLY A 384 4.21 2.77 30.42
CA GLY A 384 5.43 2.00 30.69
C GLY A 384 5.18 0.51 31.02
N LEU A 385 4.00 0.16 31.53
CA LEU A 385 3.65 -1.21 31.91
C LEU A 385 3.21 -2.10 30.72
N PHE A 386 3.02 -1.56 29.50
CA PHE A 386 2.78 -2.40 28.32
C PHE A 386 3.93 -3.37 28.02
N LYS A 387 5.14 -3.03 28.47
CA LYS A 387 6.32 -3.91 28.44
C LYS A 387 6.28 -5.05 29.47
N LEU A 388 5.28 -5.06 30.36
CA LEU A 388 5.08 -6.01 31.46
C LEU A 388 3.62 -6.53 31.46
N PRO A 389 3.16 -7.24 30.41
CA PRO A 389 1.74 -7.56 30.22
C PRO A 389 1.12 -8.41 31.34
N GLN A 390 1.91 -9.16 32.11
CA GLN A 390 1.41 -9.90 33.28
C GLN A 390 1.07 -8.97 34.46
N VAL A 391 1.61 -7.74 34.51
CA VAL A 391 1.27 -6.73 35.53
C VAL A 391 -0.06 -6.07 35.16
N LEU A 392 -0.18 -5.53 33.94
CA LEU A 392 -1.43 -4.97 33.42
C LEU A 392 -2.57 -6.00 33.41
N GLY A 393 -2.27 -7.25 33.08
CA GLY A 393 -3.25 -8.35 33.12
C GLY A 393 -3.87 -8.57 34.50
N ARG A 394 -3.05 -8.55 35.57
CA ARG A 394 -3.54 -8.64 36.96
C ARG A 394 -4.27 -7.37 37.39
N LEU A 395 -3.83 -6.20 36.92
CA LEU A 395 -4.52 -4.93 37.19
C LEU A 395 -5.92 -4.93 36.57
N LEU A 396 -6.07 -5.33 35.31
CA LEU A 396 -7.38 -5.44 34.65
C LEU A 396 -8.26 -6.50 35.30
N GLU A 397 -7.70 -7.64 35.71
CA GLU A 397 -8.42 -8.66 36.48
C GLU A 397 -8.92 -8.13 37.83
N ARG A 398 -8.20 -7.20 38.46
CA ARG A 398 -8.61 -6.53 39.71
C ARG A 398 -9.69 -5.48 39.46
N ILE A 399 -9.56 -4.67 38.41
CA ILE A 399 -10.58 -3.68 37.97
C ILE A 399 -11.90 -4.41 37.67
N MET A 400 -11.88 -5.42 36.80
CA MET A 400 -13.08 -6.15 36.40
C MET A 400 -13.74 -6.88 37.57
N ARG A 401 -12.98 -7.39 38.55
CA ARG A 401 -13.55 -7.95 39.79
C ARG A 401 -14.24 -6.87 40.62
N LEU A 402 -13.54 -5.79 40.97
CA LEU A 402 -14.13 -4.69 41.75
C LEU A 402 -15.33 -4.02 41.05
N HIS A 403 -15.36 -4.00 39.72
CA HIS A 403 -16.51 -3.58 38.94
C HIS A 403 -17.71 -4.54 39.08
N ARG A 404 -17.49 -5.84 38.86
CA ARG A 404 -18.52 -6.89 38.98
C ARG A 404 -19.06 -7.04 40.40
N ASP A 405 -18.22 -6.78 41.41
CA ASP A 405 -18.57 -6.74 42.83
C ASP A 405 -19.34 -5.45 43.22
N GLY A 406 -19.46 -4.47 42.31
CA GLY A 406 -20.20 -3.22 42.50
C GLY A 406 -19.43 -2.08 43.19
N PHE A 407 -18.15 -2.27 43.49
CA PHE A 407 -17.31 -1.25 44.16
C PHE A 407 -16.77 -0.18 43.20
N LEU A 408 -16.57 -0.52 41.93
CA LEU A 408 -16.15 0.43 40.87
C LEU A 408 -17.28 0.59 39.83
N PRO A 409 -18.09 1.66 39.89
CA PRO A 409 -19.13 1.91 38.90
C PRO A 409 -18.53 2.24 37.52
N VAL A 410 -19.32 2.16 36.45
CA VAL A 410 -18.92 2.72 35.15
C VAL A 410 -18.75 4.24 35.30
N PRO A 411 -17.67 4.86 34.77
CA PRO A 411 -17.56 6.32 34.73
C PRO A 411 -18.65 6.94 33.82
N PRO A 412 -18.90 8.25 33.89
CA PRO A 412 -19.70 8.94 32.88
C PRO A 412 -19.02 8.79 31.51
N LEU A 413 -19.77 8.46 30.46
CA LEU A 413 -19.24 8.21 29.11
C LEU A 413 -19.85 9.16 28.08
N THR A 414 -19.01 9.69 27.19
CA THR A 414 -19.41 10.35 25.94
C THR A 414 -19.08 9.40 24.81
N VAL A 415 -20.10 8.70 24.31
CA VAL A 415 -19.97 7.77 23.20
C VAL A 415 -20.04 8.54 21.88
N SER A 416 -19.18 8.20 20.92
CA SER A 416 -19.15 8.76 19.57
C SER A 416 -18.81 7.68 18.54
N ASN A 417 -19.15 7.89 17.28
CA ASN A 417 -18.80 6.96 16.20
C ASN A 417 -17.37 7.22 15.72
N ILE A 418 -16.72 6.21 15.13
CA ILE A 418 -15.40 6.35 14.51
C ILE A 418 -15.35 7.42 13.40
N SER A 419 -16.47 7.71 12.71
CA SER A 419 -16.59 8.85 11.79
C SER A 419 -16.40 10.20 12.47
N ASP A 420 -16.82 10.33 13.73
CA ASP A 420 -16.76 11.55 14.52
C ASP A 420 -15.46 11.63 15.35
N ILE A 421 -14.45 10.80 15.06
CA ILE A 421 -13.19 10.76 15.81
C ILE A 421 -12.52 12.14 15.89
N ASN A 422 -12.46 12.87 14.77
CA ASN A 422 -11.76 14.15 14.68
C ASN A 422 -12.50 15.30 15.38
N SER A 423 -13.82 15.20 15.56
CA SER A 423 -14.64 16.09 16.40
C SER A 423 -14.61 15.70 17.89
N SER A 424 -14.19 14.46 18.21
CA SER A 424 -14.10 13.93 19.57
C SER A 424 -12.79 14.29 20.31
N ILE A 425 -11.84 14.95 19.64
CA ILE A 425 -10.54 15.37 20.21
C ILE A 425 -10.71 16.65 21.05
N VAL A 426 -11.44 16.53 22.17
CA VAL A 426 -11.68 17.63 23.11
C VAL A 426 -11.11 17.27 24.49
N LEU A 427 -10.22 18.12 25.00
CA LEU A 427 -9.62 18.02 26.34
C LEU A 427 -10.51 18.68 27.40
N SER A 428 -10.58 18.10 28.60
CA SER A 428 -11.28 18.68 29.75
C SER A 428 -10.46 18.53 31.05
N SER A 429 -10.74 19.36 32.05
CA SER A 429 -10.05 19.32 33.36
C SER A 429 -10.99 19.15 34.57
N ALA A 430 -12.27 18.88 34.34
CA ALA A 430 -13.24 18.68 35.42
C ALA A 430 -13.20 17.23 35.97
N LEU A 431 -13.42 17.06 37.27
CA LEU A 431 -13.39 15.77 37.99
C LEU A 431 -14.54 14.82 37.59
N ASN A 432 -15.61 15.37 37.05
CA ASN A 432 -16.82 14.72 36.57
C ASN A 432 -16.90 14.63 35.02
N SER A 433 -15.82 14.98 34.31
CA SER A 433 -15.73 14.85 32.85
C SER A 433 -16.09 13.43 32.41
N SER A 434 -16.92 13.31 31.37
CA SER A 434 -17.17 12.03 30.72
C SER A 434 -15.96 11.55 29.92
N GLU A 435 -15.67 10.25 30.03
CA GLU A 435 -14.66 9.58 29.23
C GLU A 435 -15.11 9.43 27.78
N THR A 436 -14.20 9.64 26.82
CA THR A 436 -14.53 9.63 25.40
C THR A 436 -14.43 8.21 24.85
N ILE A 437 -15.55 7.59 24.48
CA ILE A 437 -15.59 6.24 23.90
C ILE A 437 -15.89 6.31 22.41
N ILE A 438 -15.04 5.70 21.59
CA ILE A 438 -15.17 5.66 20.13
C ILE A 438 -15.65 4.26 19.72
N THR A 439 -16.74 4.21 18.95
CA THR A 439 -17.39 2.96 18.53
C THR A 439 -17.13 2.62 17.06
N PHE A 440 -16.79 1.36 16.81
CA PHE A 440 -16.53 0.79 15.48
C PHE A 440 -17.83 0.26 14.87
N THR A 441 -18.89 1.08 14.90
CA THR A 441 -20.23 0.72 14.43
C THR A 441 -20.48 1.27 13.02
N HIS A 442 -21.02 0.45 12.12
CA HIS A 442 -21.54 0.95 10.85
C HIS A 442 -22.87 1.68 11.09
N THR A 443 -22.95 2.95 10.72
CA THR A 443 -24.21 3.70 10.71
C THR A 443 -24.48 4.26 9.32
N LYS A 444 -25.74 4.56 8.98
CA LYS A 444 -26.09 4.96 7.62
C LYS A 444 -25.60 6.38 7.32
N GLY A 445 -24.37 6.47 6.81
CA GLY A 445 -23.66 7.72 6.55
C GLY A 445 -22.32 7.84 7.26
N SER A 446 -21.92 6.89 8.12
CA SER A 446 -20.58 6.87 8.71
C SER A 446 -19.51 6.71 7.64
N THR A 447 -18.76 7.77 7.34
CA THR A 447 -17.54 7.72 6.51
C THR A 447 -16.29 7.92 7.35
N VAL A 448 -15.16 7.39 6.88
CA VAL A 448 -13.84 7.65 7.43
C VAL A 448 -12.90 8.07 6.30
N ASP A 449 -11.97 8.97 6.59
CA ASP A 449 -10.97 9.43 5.64
C ASP A 449 -9.83 8.43 5.58
N VAL A 450 -9.72 7.72 4.44
CA VAL A 450 -8.74 6.64 4.23
C VAL A 450 -7.71 7.07 3.20
N THR A 451 -6.43 6.99 3.56
CA THR A 451 -5.28 7.16 2.67
C THR A 451 -5.38 6.20 1.47
N ARG A 452 -5.34 6.75 0.25
CA ARG A 452 -5.48 6.00 -0.99
C ARG A 452 -4.17 5.30 -1.39
N THR A 453 -3.80 4.27 -0.62
CA THR A 453 -2.68 3.40 -0.97
C THR A 453 -2.95 2.67 -2.30
N PRO A 454 -2.01 2.62 -3.25
CA PRO A 454 -2.13 1.75 -4.43
C PRO A 454 -2.25 0.29 -4.01
N PRO A 455 -3.04 -0.53 -4.72
CA PRO A 455 -3.28 -1.92 -4.36
C PRO A 455 -1.99 -2.73 -4.46
N ARG A 456 -1.60 -3.41 -3.38
CA ARG A 456 -0.38 -4.22 -3.34
C ARG A 456 -0.67 -5.67 -3.72
N LEU A 457 0.24 -6.26 -4.49
CA LEU A 457 0.15 -7.67 -4.87
C LEU A 457 0.60 -8.57 -3.72
N GLU A 458 -0.24 -9.53 -3.35
CA GLU A 458 0.13 -10.69 -2.54
C GLU A 458 0.30 -11.92 -3.43
N LEU A 459 1.34 -12.71 -3.16
CA LEU A 459 1.69 -13.94 -3.87
C LEU A 459 1.63 -15.13 -2.92
N HIS A 460 1.06 -16.22 -3.41
CA HIS A 460 0.88 -17.47 -2.71
C HIS A 460 2.23 -18.10 -2.31
N SER A 461 2.48 -18.23 -1.01
CA SER A 461 3.61 -18.98 -0.46
C SER A 461 3.47 -20.50 -0.67
N ASP A 462 2.23 -20.97 -0.86
CA ASP A 462 1.83 -22.34 -1.21
C ASP A 462 1.84 -22.62 -2.72
N ALA A 463 2.37 -21.71 -3.55
CA ALA A 463 2.39 -21.88 -5.02
C ALA A 463 3.80 -21.83 -5.61
N THR A 464 3.94 -22.43 -6.80
CA THR A 464 5.13 -22.33 -7.66
C THR A 464 4.92 -21.30 -8.77
N TYR A 465 5.99 -20.57 -9.06
CA TYR A 465 6.08 -19.60 -10.14
C TYR A 465 7.15 -20.03 -11.14
N LEU A 466 6.79 -20.17 -12.43
CA LEU A 466 7.69 -20.58 -13.50
C LEU A 466 8.28 -19.36 -14.21
N LEU A 467 9.60 -19.24 -14.21
CA LEU A 467 10.35 -18.07 -14.63
C LEU A 467 11.30 -18.46 -15.77
N VAL A 468 10.90 -18.12 -16.99
CA VAL A 468 11.61 -18.52 -18.22
C VAL A 468 12.59 -17.42 -18.62
N GLY A 469 13.88 -17.74 -18.62
CA GLY A 469 14.98 -16.78 -18.88
C GLY A 469 15.43 -15.91 -17.70
N CYS A 470 14.70 -15.92 -16.57
CA CYS A 470 14.88 -14.99 -15.45
C CYS A 470 16.08 -15.28 -14.51
N LEU A 471 17.22 -15.75 -15.02
CA LEU A 471 18.45 -16.01 -14.23
C LEU A 471 19.57 -14.98 -14.48
N GLY A 472 19.30 -13.91 -15.24
CA GLY A 472 20.11 -12.68 -15.29
C GLY A 472 19.62 -11.63 -14.29
N GLY A 473 20.35 -10.51 -14.16
CA GLY A 473 20.12 -9.50 -13.11
C GLY A 473 18.66 -9.03 -12.94
N LEU A 474 17.98 -8.76 -14.06
CA LEU A 474 16.56 -8.37 -14.11
C LEU A 474 15.63 -9.39 -13.42
N GLY A 475 15.91 -10.68 -13.63
CA GLY A 475 15.13 -11.77 -13.05
C GLY A 475 15.38 -11.96 -11.56
N CYS A 476 16.61 -11.71 -11.12
CA CYS A 476 17.01 -11.81 -9.70
C CYS A 476 16.45 -10.66 -8.85
N SER A 477 16.34 -9.46 -9.43
CA SER A 477 15.52 -8.35 -8.91
C SER A 477 14.06 -8.79 -8.76
N LEU A 478 13.45 -9.26 -9.86
CA LEU A 478 12.06 -9.71 -9.89
C LEU A 478 11.77 -10.78 -8.83
N THR A 479 12.62 -11.81 -8.68
CA THR A 479 12.43 -12.85 -7.66
C THR A 479 12.58 -12.32 -6.25
N THR A 480 13.49 -11.37 -6.02
CA THR A 480 13.65 -10.69 -4.72
C THR A 480 12.39 -9.91 -4.35
N TRP A 481 11.79 -9.20 -5.31
CA TRP A 481 10.49 -8.54 -5.14
C TRP A 481 9.35 -9.56 -4.94
N MET A 482 9.28 -10.65 -5.72
CA MET A 482 8.28 -11.70 -5.55
C MET A 482 8.34 -12.34 -4.16
N MET A 483 9.54 -12.51 -3.58
CA MET A 483 9.70 -12.95 -2.18
C MET A 483 9.14 -11.93 -1.17
N LYS A 484 9.35 -10.62 -1.38
CA LYS A 484 8.72 -9.57 -0.56
C LYS A 484 7.19 -9.60 -0.69
N ARG A 485 6.66 -9.97 -1.86
CA ARG A 485 5.21 -10.14 -2.11
C ARG A 485 4.63 -11.48 -1.62
N GLY A 486 5.45 -12.40 -1.12
CA GLY A 486 5.01 -13.63 -0.45
C GLY A 486 5.37 -14.96 -1.14
N ALA A 487 5.85 -14.94 -2.39
CA ALA A 487 6.21 -16.16 -3.12
C ALA A 487 7.35 -16.92 -2.43
N ARG A 488 7.26 -18.27 -2.40
CA ARG A 488 8.29 -19.13 -1.79
C ARG A 488 8.77 -20.30 -2.65
N ASN A 489 8.10 -20.63 -3.76
CA ASN A 489 8.54 -21.72 -4.65
C ASN A 489 8.79 -21.16 -6.06
N PHE A 490 9.99 -21.37 -6.59
CA PHE A 490 10.42 -20.86 -7.90
C PHE A 490 10.91 -22.01 -8.78
N ALA A 491 10.43 -22.05 -10.02
CA ALA A 491 10.94 -22.93 -11.06
C ALA A 491 11.55 -22.04 -12.16
N PHE A 492 12.81 -22.25 -12.51
CA PHE A 492 13.48 -21.54 -13.59
C PHE A 492 13.66 -22.45 -14.82
N LEU A 493 13.42 -21.91 -16.02
CA LEU A 493 13.75 -22.59 -17.28
C LEU A 493 14.78 -21.76 -18.05
N SER A 494 15.97 -22.31 -18.29
CA SER A 494 17.01 -21.65 -19.09
C SER A 494 17.96 -22.65 -19.75
N ARG A 495 18.55 -22.26 -20.89
CA ARG A 495 19.44 -23.12 -21.70
C ARG A 495 20.77 -23.45 -21.00
N SER A 496 21.17 -22.60 -20.05
CA SER A 496 22.44 -22.69 -19.32
C SER A 496 22.28 -23.07 -17.85
N GLY A 497 21.06 -23.17 -17.33
CA GLY A 497 20.83 -23.39 -15.90
C GLY A 497 21.60 -22.40 -15.03
N THR A 498 22.42 -22.92 -14.12
CA THR A 498 23.32 -22.18 -13.22
C THR A 498 24.78 -22.13 -13.69
N ASP A 499 25.07 -22.37 -14.98
CA ASP A 499 26.44 -22.33 -15.54
C ASP A 499 27.17 -20.97 -15.36
N SER A 500 26.46 -19.88 -15.08
CA SER A 500 27.05 -18.56 -14.78
C SER A 500 27.05 -18.26 -13.28
N GLY A 501 28.12 -17.60 -12.81
CA GLY A 501 28.25 -17.25 -11.38
C GLY A 501 27.10 -16.36 -10.86
N GLN A 502 26.56 -15.48 -11.69
CA GLN A 502 25.40 -14.65 -11.35
C GLN A 502 24.14 -15.50 -11.15
N ALA A 503 23.87 -16.47 -12.03
CA ALA A 503 22.74 -17.38 -11.90
C ALA A 503 22.87 -18.28 -10.66
N ALA A 504 24.07 -18.78 -10.38
CA ALA A 504 24.34 -19.58 -9.19
C ALA A 504 24.15 -18.79 -7.88
N LEU A 505 24.69 -17.57 -7.79
CA LEU A 505 24.51 -16.68 -6.63
C LEU A 505 23.04 -16.29 -6.43
N CYS A 506 22.31 -16.05 -7.51
CA CYS A 506 20.89 -15.70 -7.49
C CYS A 506 20.03 -16.85 -6.92
N VAL A 507 20.29 -18.09 -7.31
CA VAL A 507 19.65 -19.27 -6.71
C VAL A 507 20.03 -19.41 -5.23
N GLN A 508 21.31 -19.27 -4.89
CA GLN A 508 21.81 -19.41 -3.52
C GLN A 508 21.20 -18.38 -2.55
N ASP A 509 21.02 -17.13 -2.98
CA ASP A 509 20.41 -16.07 -2.15
C ASP A 509 18.90 -16.31 -1.92
N LEU A 510 18.18 -16.82 -2.92
CA LEU A 510 16.76 -17.21 -2.76
C LEU A 510 16.62 -18.39 -1.78
N GLU A 511 17.47 -19.42 -1.92
CA GLU A 511 17.48 -20.59 -1.02
C GLU A 511 17.88 -20.19 0.42
N ALA A 512 18.88 -19.33 0.59
CA ALA A 512 19.30 -18.80 1.89
C ALA A 512 18.21 -17.97 2.59
N ARG A 513 17.29 -17.36 1.82
CA ARG A 513 16.10 -16.65 2.31
C ARG A 513 14.88 -17.56 2.50
N GLY A 514 15.04 -18.87 2.35
CA GLY A 514 14.01 -19.87 2.61
C GLY A 514 13.04 -20.12 1.46
N ALA A 515 13.44 -19.85 0.21
CA ALA A 515 12.68 -20.27 -0.97
C ALA A 515 13.07 -21.68 -1.45
N ARG A 516 12.10 -22.43 -1.97
CA ARG A 516 12.31 -23.71 -2.68
C ARG A 516 12.56 -23.42 -4.15
N VAL A 517 13.80 -23.60 -4.61
CA VAL A 517 14.19 -23.34 -6.00
C VAL A 517 14.36 -24.63 -6.79
N GLN A 518 13.98 -24.60 -8.08
CA GLN A 518 14.24 -25.65 -9.05
C GLN A 518 14.76 -25.01 -10.34
N VAL A 519 15.84 -25.55 -10.93
CA VAL A 519 16.41 -25.03 -12.18
C VAL A 519 16.40 -26.11 -13.25
N PHE A 520 15.55 -25.93 -14.26
CA PHE A 520 15.43 -26.79 -15.41
C PHE A 520 16.33 -26.29 -16.53
N ARG A 521 17.33 -27.09 -16.90
CA ARG A 521 18.08 -26.86 -18.13
C ARG A 521 17.23 -27.24 -19.34
N GLY A 522 17.02 -26.31 -20.26
CA GLY A 522 16.23 -26.53 -21.49
C GLY A 522 15.97 -25.25 -22.28
N ASP A 523 15.44 -25.39 -23.49
CA ASP A 523 15.02 -24.28 -24.35
C ASP A 523 13.48 -24.18 -24.38
N ALA A 524 12.93 -22.99 -24.17
CA ALA A 524 11.48 -22.77 -24.20
C ALA A 524 10.87 -22.88 -25.60
N ALA A 525 11.69 -22.88 -26.65
CA ALA A 525 11.26 -23.21 -28.02
C ALA A 525 11.11 -24.73 -28.26
N ILE A 526 11.60 -25.59 -27.34
CA ILE A 526 11.48 -27.05 -27.41
C ILE A 526 10.32 -27.47 -26.50
N LYS A 527 9.26 -28.04 -27.11
CA LYS A 527 8.02 -28.41 -26.40
C LYS A 527 8.30 -29.39 -25.26
N GLU A 528 9.17 -30.36 -25.50
CA GLU A 528 9.51 -31.46 -24.60
C GLU A 528 10.30 -30.97 -23.36
N ASP A 529 11.06 -29.88 -23.48
CA ASP A 529 11.75 -29.23 -22.36
C ASP A 529 10.75 -28.47 -21.47
N VAL A 530 9.77 -27.80 -22.06
CA VAL A 530 8.69 -27.11 -21.33
C VAL A 530 7.77 -28.12 -20.64
N GLU A 531 7.37 -29.19 -21.32
CA GLU A 531 6.56 -30.27 -20.73
C GLU A 531 7.28 -30.96 -19.57
N ARG A 532 8.59 -31.23 -19.70
CA ARG A 532 9.44 -31.75 -18.60
C ARG A 532 9.47 -30.80 -17.40
N ALA A 533 9.67 -29.50 -17.63
CA ALA A 533 9.73 -28.51 -16.55
C ALA A 533 8.39 -28.39 -15.81
N VAL A 534 7.26 -28.33 -16.54
CA VAL A 534 5.91 -28.23 -15.95
C VAL A 534 5.51 -29.52 -15.22
N ALA A 535 5.81 -30.69 -15.79
CA ALA A 535 5.50 -31.99 -15.16
C ALA A 535 6.35 -32.29 -13.91
N SER A 536 7.44 -31.53 -13.69
CA SER A 536 8.28 -31.63 -12.48
C SER A 536 7.80 -30.72 -11.33
N ILE A 537 6.74 -29.93 -11.54
CA ILE A 537 6.23 -29.01 -10.50
C ILE A 537 5.51 -29.81 -9.40
N PRO A 538 5.78 -29.55 -8.09
CA PRO A 538 5.24 -30.37 -7.01
C PRO A 538 3.73 -30.18 -6.83
N SER A 539 3.00 -31.26 -6.55
CA SER A 539 1.54 -31.20 -6.31
C SER A 539 1.17 -30.50 -5.00
N ASP A 540 2.10 -30.43 -4.04
CA ASP A 540 2.02 -29.67 -2.80
C ASP A 540 2.26 -28.16 -2.98
N ALA A 541 2.76 -27.72 -4.15
CA ALA A 541 3.04 -26.32 -4.48
C ALA A 541 2.67 -26.00 -5.95
N PRO A 542 1.37 -26.00 -6.31
CA PRO A 542 0.93 -25.93 -7.71
C PRO A 542 1.37 -24.65 -8.45
N LEU A 543 1.54 -24.76 -9.77
CA LEU A 543 1.87 -23.64 -10.65
C LEU A 543 0.74 -22.60 -10.68
N ARG A 544 0.99 -21.37 -10.22
CA ARG A 544 0.02 -20.25 -10.28
C ARG A 544 0.43 -19.09 -11.19
N GLY A 545 1.69 -18.95 -11.57
CA GLY A 545 2.15 -17.87 -12.43
C GLY A 545 3.31 -18.26 -13.33
N ILE A 546 3.37 -17.65 -14.53
CA ILE A 546 4.45 -17.82 -15.49
C ILE A 546 4.94 -16.44 -15.91
N VAL A 547 6.25 -16.20 -15.84
CA VAL A 547 6.92 -15.04 -16.45
C VAL A 547 7.81 -15.54 -17.57
N ASN A 548 7.67 -14.96 -18.76
CA ASN A 548 8.57 -15.22 -19.88
C ASN A 548 9.40 -13.97 -20.18
N ALA A 549 10.68 -14.01 -19.82
CA ALA A 549 11.69 -12.99 -20.11
C ALA A 549 12.86 -13.56 -20.93
N ALA A 550 12.66 -14.71 -21.61
CA ALA A 550 13.69 -15.33 -22.43
C ALA A 550 13.90 -14.56 -23.74
N MET A 551 15.03 -13.86 -23.84
CA MET A 551 15.39 -12.98 -24.95
C MET A 551 16.73 -13.39 -25.57
N VAL A 552 16.91 -13.11 -26.86
CA VAL A 552 18.20 -13.23 -27.56
C VAL A 552 18.39 -11.99 -28.44
N LEU A 553 19.24 -11.06 -27.98
CA LEU A 553 19.61 -9.87 -28.74
C LEU A 553 20.93 -10.09 -29.47
N ARG A 554 20.97 -9.80 -30.77
CA ARG A 554 22.18 -9.60 -31.58
C ARG A 554 21.85 -8.68 -32.74
N ASP A 555 22.51 -7.54 -32.81
CA ASP A 555 22.08 -6.48 -33.70
C ASP A 555 22.56 -6.67 -35.14
N GLY A 556 21.80 -6.10 -36.07
CA GLY A 556 22.05 -6.19 -37.49
C GLY A 556 20.90 -5.62 -38.31
N LEU A 557 21.22 -5.07 -39.48
CA LEU A 557 20.20 -4.67 -40.46
C LEU A 557 19.52 -5.92 -41.04
N PHE A 558 18.23 -5.82 -41.36
CA PHE A 558 17.43 -6.89 -41.97
C PHE A 558 18.08 -7.45 -43.25
N GLN A 559 18.72 -6.60 -44.05
CA GLN A 559 19.50 -7.00 -45.23
C GLN A 559 20.62 -8.01 -44.93
N ASN A 560 21.19 -8.00 -43.73
CA ASN A 560 22.33 -8.83 -43.32
C ASN A 560 21.91 -10.12 -42.57
N MET A 561 20.62 -10.43 -42.50
CA MET A 561 20.11 -11.69 -41.97
C MET A 561 20.44 -12.89 -42.87
N ALA A 562 20.56 -14.06 -42.25
CA ALA A 562 20.68 -15.34 -42.94
C ALA A 562 19.58 -16.31 -42.48
N GLY A 563 18.84 -16.89 -43.43
CA GLY A 563 17.79 -17.86 -43.12
C GLY A 563 18.36 -19.17 -42.56
N GLN A 564 17.87 -19.56 -41.36
CA GLN A 564 17.99 -20.85 -40.66
C GLN A 564 19.21 -21.74 -41.02
N GLY A 565 20.16 -21.83 -40.09
CA GLY A 565 21.31 -22.73 -40.15
C GLY A 565 22.07 -22.77 -38.81
N PRO A 566 22.67 -23.90 -38.41
CA PRO A 566 23.17 -24.12 -37.04
C PRO A 566 24.35 -23.21 -36.62
N PHE A 567 24.96 -22.47 -37.55
CA PHE A 567 26.03 -21.50 -37.28
C PHE A 567 25.71 -20.07 -37.76
N SER A 568 24.50 -19.78 -38.26
CA SER A 568 24.14 -18.48 -38.83
C SER A 568 23.21 -17.65 -37.91
N GLN A 569 23.76 -17.17 -36.79
CA GLN A 569 23.03 -16.33 -35.82
C GLN A 569 23.43 -14.85 -35.94
N ARG A 570 22.95 -14.19 -37.00
CA ARG A 570 22.77 -12.73 -37.07
C ARG A 570 21.27 -12.45 -37.03
N PHE A 571 20.82 -11.78 -35.98
CA PHE A 571 19.44 -11.32 -35.87
C PHE A 571 19.35 -9.86 -36.36
N SER A 572 18.16 -9.28 -36.27
CA SER A 572 17.86 -7.90 -36.68
C SER A 572 16.74 -7.40 -35.78
N VAL A 573 16.71 -6.08 -35.62
CA VAL A 573 15.65 -5.35 -34.91
C VAL A 573 14.25 -5.77 -35.42
N GLY A 574 14.12 -6.06 -36.73
CA GLY A 574 12.88 -6.56 -37.33
C GLY A 574 12.42 -7.93 -36.83
N ASN A 575 13.32 -8.82 -36.44
CA ASN A 575 12.94 -10.11 -35.84
C ASN A 575 12.49 -9.93 -34.40
N TYR A 576 13.19 -9.08 -33.65
CA TYR A 576 12.84 -8.77 -32.26
C TYR A 576 11.47 -8.11 -32.19
N ALA A 577 11.23 -7.13 -33.06
CA ALA A 577 9.93 -6.50 -33.21
C ALA A 577 8.83 -7.50 -33.61
N ALA A 578 9.07 -8.36 -34.60
CA ALA A 578 8.12 -9.40 -35.00
C ALA A 578 7.78 -10.38 -33.87
N ALA A 579 8.78 -10.83 -33.09
CA ALA A 579 8.58 -11.75 -31.97
C ALA A 579 7.77 -11.10 -30.83
N ASN A 580 8.03 -9.82 -30.53
CA ASN A 580 7.25 -9.08 -29.52
C ASN A 580 5.80 -8.86 -30.00
N SER A 581 5.58 -8.58 -31.29
CA SER A 581 4.23 -8.50 -31.88
C SER A 581 3.42 -9.78 -31.73
N TYR A 582 4.08 -10.94 -31.86
CA TYR A 582 3.45 -12.24 -31.58
C TYR A 582 3.06 -12.37 -30.10
N MET A 583 3.90 -11.93 -29.16
CA MET A 583 3.63 -12.00 -27.73
C MET A 583 2.45 -11.11 -27.31
N ASP A 584 2.35 -9.88 -27.83
CA ASP A 584 1.19 -8.99 -27.63
C ASP A 584 -0.12 -9.65 -28.08
N ALA A 585 -0.13 -10.17 -29.32
CA ALA A 585 -1.33 -10.80 -29.88
C ALA A 585 -1.68 -12.13 -29.18
N LEU A 586 -0.69 -12.88 -28.69
CA LEU A 586 -0.90 -14.07 -27.88
C LEU A 586 -1.49 -13.72 -26.50
N ALA A 587 -1.10 -12.59 -25.90
CA ALA A 587 -1.71 -12.11 -24.67
C ALA A 587 -3.19 -11.76 -24.89
N ARG A 588 -3.54 -11.07 -25.99
CA ARG A 588 -4.93 -10.78 -26.36
C ARG A 588 -5.77 -12.03 -26.60
N LEU A 589 -5.26 -12.98 -27.40
CA LEU A 589 -5.94 -14.26 -27.65
C LEU A 589 -6.16 -15.08 -26.36
N ARG A 590 -5.30 -14.92 -25.34
CA ARG A 590 -5.53 -15.52 -24.02
C ARG A 590 -6.61 -14.76 -23.24
N ARG A 591 -6.61 -13.42 -23.25
CA ARG A 591 -7.61 -12.61 -22.55
C ARG A 591 -9.02 -12.77 -23.13
N SER A 592 -9.17 -12.87 -24.44
CA SER A 592 -10.47 -13.16 -25.07
C SER A 592 -11.00 -14.57 -24.73
N GLN A 593 -10.11 -15.52 -24.48
CA GLN A 593 -10.44 -16.85 -23.95
C GLN A 593 -10.67 -16.86 -22.41
N GLY A 594 -10.78 -15.69 -21.78
CA GLY A 594 -10.97 -15.54 -20.33
C GLY A 594 -9.76 -15.95 -19.47
N LYS A 595 -8.58 -16.18 -20.08
CA LYS A 595 -7.37 -16.64 -19.38
C LYS A 595 -6.49 -15.45 -18.99
N PRO A 596 -5.74 -15.52 -17.88
CA PRO A 596 -4.74 -14.49 -17.56
C PRO A 596 -3.60 -14.48 -18.59
N ALA A 597 -3.28 -13.29 -19.07
CA ALA A 597 -2.07 -12.91 -19.79
C ALA A 597 -1.93 -11.38 -19.79
N CYS A 598 -0.70 -10.87 -19.80
CA CYS A 598 -0.40 -9.49 -20.18
C CYS A 598 0.97 -9.46 -20.86
N ALA A 599 1.11 -8.70 -21.93
CA ALA A 599 2.40 -8.31 -22.48
C ALA A 599 2.81 -6.95 -21.91
N VAL A 600 3.98 -6.87 -21.25
CA VAL A 600 4.51 -5.60 -20.73
C VAL A 600 5.55 -5.08 -21.72
N ILE A 601 5.23 -4.00 -22.42
CA ILE A 601 6.12 -3.36 -23.38
C ILE A 601 7.00 -2.39 -22.60
N LEU A 602 8.24 -2.83 -22.36
CA LEU A 602 9.24 -2.08 -21.61
C LEU A 602 10.03 -1.09 -22.50
N PRO A 603 10.39 0.08 -21.98
CA PRO A 603 11.33 1.02 -22.60
C PRO A 603 12.77 0.58 -22.25
N MET A 604 13.72 1.52 -22.34
CA MET A 604 15.03 1.37 -21.70
C MET A 604 14.87 1.13 -20.19
N VAL A 605 15.50 0.08 -19.65
CA VAL A 605 15.60 -0.15 -18.19
C VAL A 605 17.03 0.17 -17.75
N LEU A 606 17.16 1.00 -16.73
CA LEU A 606 18.43 1.48 -16.17
C LEU A 606 18.82 0.67 -14.93
N GLY A 607 20.12 0.58 -14.65
CA GLY A 607 20.69 -0.11 -13.48
C GLY A 607 20.67 -1.64 -13.54
N VAL A 608 19.70 -2.27 -14.23
CA VAL A 608 19.56 -3.73 -14.36
C VAL A 608 19.29 -4.21 -15.78
N GLY A 609 19.91 -5.33 -16.16
CA GLY A 609 19.69 -5.99 -17.45
C GLY A 609 20.57 -5.47 -18.59
N VAL A 610 20.23 -5.86 -19.82
CA VAL A 610 21.11 -5.78 -21.00
C VAL A 610 21.59 -4.37 -21.35
N VAL A 611 20.83 -3.32 -21.03
CA VAL A 611 21.26 -1.93 -21.26
C VAL A 611 22.27 -1.47 -20.21
N ALA A 612 22.03 -1.76 -18.93
CA ALA A 612 22.99 -1.47 -17.86
C ALA A 612 24.31 -2.26 -17.97
N GLU A 613 24.28 -3.39 -18.70
CA GLU A 613 25.46 -4.17 -19.07
C GLU A 613 26.17 -3.64 -20.35
N ASN A 614 25.65 -2.62 -21.04
CA ASN A 614 26.18 -2.10 -22.30
C ASN A 614 25.99 -0.58 -22.47
N LEU A 615 27.00 0.19 -22.06
CA LEU A 615 27.02 1.67 -22.15
C LEU A 615 26.87 2.21 -23.58
N ASP A 616 27.34 1.51 -24.62
CA ASP A 616 27.18 1.98 -26.00
C ASP A 616 25.70 1.91 -26.45
N LEU A 617 24.96 0.94 -25.91
CA LEU A 617 23.53 0.76 -26.14
C LEU A 617 22.72 1.84 -25.42
N GLU A 618 23.05 2.13 -24.17
CA GLU A 618 22.46 3.22 -23.37
C GLU A 618 22.67 4.59 -24.06
N ASN A 619 23.92 4.89 -24.44
CA ASN A 619 24.25 6.12 -25.18
C ASN A 619 23.60 6.18 -26.59
N SER A 620 23.25 5.04 -27.20
CA SER A 620 22.49 5.00 -28.45
C SER A 620 21.00 5.31 -28.23
N LEU A 621 20.41 4.81 -27.14
CA LEU A 621 19.00 5.04 -26.77
C LEU A 621 18.73 6.49 -26.35
N THR A 622 19.58 7.08 -25.51
CA THR A 622 19.42 8.47 -25.05
C THR A 622 19.45 9.47 -26.22
N ARG A 623 20.27 9.20 -27.25
CA ARG A 623 20.32 10.01 -28.49
C ARG A 623 19.06 9.89 -29.37
N LYS A 624 18.24 8.83 -29.22
CA LYS A 624 16.91 8.71 -29.86
C LYS A 624 15.82 9.52 -29.11
N GLY A 625 16.19 10.32 -28.11
CA GLY A 625 15.27 11.18 -27.33
C GLY A 625 14.37 10.41 -26.36
N MET A 626 14.74 9.19 -25.99
CA MET A 626 14.00 8.35 -25.04
C MET A 626 14.62 8.43 -23.63
N TYR A 627 13.77 8.47 -22.59
CA TYR A 627 14.23 8.23 -21.21
C TYR A 627 14.18 6.74 -20.86
N GLY A 628 14.87 6.36 -19.78
CA GLY A 628 14.82 5.02 -19.21
C GLY A 628 14.11 4.99 -17.86
N ILE A 629 13.47 3.86 -17.55
CA ILE A 629 12.88 3.60 -16.23
C ILE A 629 13.90 2.92 -15.30
N ASP A 630 13.76 3.15 -14.01
CA ASP A 630 14.55 2.47 -12.98
C ASP A 630 13.96 1.08 -12.62
N GLU A 631 14.70 0.33 -11.78
CA GLU A 631 14.30 -1.00 -11.31
C GLU A 631 12.96 -0.98 -10.55
N GLU A 632 12.68 0.09 -9.80
CA GLU A 632 11.44 0.25 -9.02
C GLU A 632 10.23 0.42 -9.95
N ALA A 633 10.32 1.35 -10.91
CA ALA A 633 9.32 1.58 -11.95
C ALA A 633 9.02 0.33 -12.80
N LEU A 634 10.01 -0.55 -13.02
CA LEU A 634 9.83 -1.85 -13.66
C LEU A 634 9.02 -2.82 -12.79
N LEU A 635 9.37 -2.94 -11.51
CA LEU A 635 8.70 -3.86 -10.58
C LEU A 635 7.24 -3.45 -10.33
N ASP A 636 6.97 -2.14 -10.27
CA ASP A 636 5.62 -1.59 -10.21
C ASP A 636 4.81 -1.91 -11.49
N ALA A 637 5.43 -1.84 -12.68
CA ALA A 637 4.79 -2.25 -13.92
C ALA A 637 4.44 -3.76 -13.93
N PHE A 638 5.30 -4.62 -13.37
CA PHE A 638 4.95 -6.02 -13.11
C PHE A 638 3.76 -6.14 -12.15
N GLU A 639 3.75 -5.37 -11.05
CA GLU A 639 2.68 -5.38 -10.05
C GLU A 639 1.30 -5.07 -10.65
N VAL A 640 1.20 -3.96 -11.40
CA VAL A 640 0.01 -3.57 -12.17
C VAL A 640 -0.39 -4.67 -13.14
N SER A 641 0.57 -5.18 -13.93
CA SER A 641 0.29 -6.19 -14.95
C SER A 641 -0.34 -7.47 -14.36
N ILE A 642 0.05 -7.87 -13.15
CA ILE A 642 -0.46 -9.07 -12.48
C ILE A 642 -1.82 -8.79 -11.82
N LEU A 643 -1.99 -7.64 -11.17
CA LEU A 643 -3.24 -7.27 -10.51
C LEU A 643 -4.40 -7.04 -11.50
N GLU A 644 -4.14 -6.35 -12.61
CA GLU A 644 -5.18 -6.05 -13.60
C GLU A 644 -5.55 -7.27 -14.46
N GLN A 645 -4.69 -8.30 -14.55
CA GLN A 645 -5.03 -9.60 -15.14
C GLN A 645 -6.13 -10.35 -14.36
N GLN A 646 -6.20 -10.17 -13.04
CA GLN A 646 -7.17 -10.85 -12.17
C GLN A 646 -8.59 -10.25 -12.27
N ARG A 647 -8.72 -9.06 -12.87
CA ARG A 647 -10.00 -8.34 -12.94
C ARG A 647 -10.92 -8.86 -14.06
N PRO A 648 -12.24 -8.96 -13.82
CA PRO A 648 -13.23 -9.23 -14.86
C PRO A 648 -13.21 -8.17 -15.98
N GLN A 649 -13.50 -8.60 -17.21
CA GLN A 649 -13.65 -7.71 -18.35
C GLN A 649 -15.10 -7.23 -18.41
N HIS A 650 -15.41 -6.13 -17.72
CA HIS A 650 -16.76 -5.55 -17.71
C HIS A 650 -16.88 -4.26 -18.54
N ASP A 651 -15.82 -3.46 -18.66
CA ASP A 651 -15.88 -2.10 -19.23
C ASP A 651 -15.43 -2.00 -20.71
N GLY A 652 -15.54 -3.10 -21.48
CA GLY A 652 -15.28 -3.13 -22.93
C GLY A 652 -13.82 -2.99 -23.40
N ALA A 653 -12.91 -2.49 -22.56
CA ALA A 653 -11.47 -2.42 -22.84
C ALA A 653 -10.72 -3.67 -22.31
N SER A 654 -10.07 -4.42 -23.19
CA SER A 654 -9.26 -5.58 -22.81
C SER A 654 -7.92 -5.15 -22.21
N PHE A 655 -7.66 -5.52 -20.96
CA PHE A 655 -6.30 -5.47 -20.41
C PHE A 655 -5.53 -6.70 -20.90
N ASP A 656 -4.85 -6.56 -22.05
CA ASP A 656 -3.99 -7.59 -22.65
C ASP A 656 -2.53 -7.14 -22.85
N HIS A 657 -2.26 -5.84 -22.86
CA HIS A 657 -0.92 -5.27 -22.90
C HIS A 657 -0.82 -4.01 -22.04
N LEU A 658 0.40 -3.66 -21.65
CA LEU A 658 0.73 -2.48 -20.86
C LEU A 658 2.01 -1.85 -21.45
N VAL A 659 1.92 -0.63 -21.98
CA VAL A 659 3.09 0.13 -22.44
C VAL A 659 3.50 1.12 -21.36
N VAL A 660 4.77 1.09 -20.94
CA VAL A 660 5.30 1.96 -19.88
C VAL A 660 6.47 2.81 -20.37
N GLY A 661 6.77 3.89 -19.65
CA GLY A 661 7.86 4.81 -20.02
C GLY A 661 7.46 5.86 -21.06
N LEU A 662 6.19 6.26 -21.09
CA LEU A 662 5.66 7.26 -22.04
C LEU A 662 5.14 8.52 -21.35
N ASP A 663 5.71 8.88 -20.20
CA ASP A 663 5.36 10.13 -19.52
C ASP A 663 5.69 11.34 -20.43
N PRO A 664 4.71 12.22 -20.73
CA PRO A 664 4.94 13.37 -21.61
C PRO A 664 6.03 14.32 -21.09
N ALA A 665 6.13 14.52 -19.78
CA ALA A 665 7.09 15.44 -19.18
C ALA A 665 8.51 14.86 -19.12
N GLU A 666 8.66 13.56 -18.90
CA GLU A 666 9.98 12.91 -18.94
C GLU A 666 10.51 12.75 -20.37
N LEU A 667 9.65 12.42 -21.35
CA LEU A 667 10.04 12.45 -22.78
C LEU A 667 10.38 13.87 -23.24
N HIS A 668 9.66 14.89 -22.77
CA HIS A 668 9.96 16.29 -23.07
C HIS A 668 11.32 16.72 -22.50
N ARG A 669 11.61 16.32 -21.25
CA ARG A 669 12.90 16.54 -20.62
C ARG A 669 14.03 15.83 -21.37
N ALA A 670 13.89 14.54 -21.67
CA ALA A 670 14.89 13.76 -22.40
C ALA A 670 15.18 14.35 -23.79
N ARG A 671 14.14 14.72 -24.54
CA ARG A 671 14.28 15.37 -25.86
C ARG A 671 14.98 16.73 -25.78
N ARG A 672 14.85 17.47 -24.68
CA ARG A 672 15.57 18.74 -24.42
C ARG A 672 16.99 18.54 -23.87
N GLN A 673 17.33 17.36 -23.35
CA GLN A 673 18.65 17.04 -22.76
C GLN A 673 19.58 16.28 -23.72
N ALA A 674 19.07 15.75 -24.83
CA ALA A 674 19.89 15.14 -25.86
C ALA A 674 20.63 16.20 -26.69
N ASP A 675 21.94 16.36 -26.44
CA ASP A 675 22.82 17.24 -27.22
C ASP A 675 22.92 16.78 -28.69
N GLY A 676 22.40 17.61 -29.61
CA GLY A 676 22.54 17.42 -31.06
C GLY A 676 21.22 17.42 -31.82
N ASP A 677 21.26 16.91 -33.05
CA ASP A 677 20.08 16.72 -33.90
C ASP A 677 19.39 15.40 -33.50
N VAL A 678 18.26 15.50 -32.80
CA VAL A 678 17.64 14.35 -32.13
C VAL A 678 16.83 13.52 -33.13
N ASP A 679 17.37 12.36 -33.53
CA ASP A 679 16.71 11.36 -34.38
C ASP A 679 15.60 10.61 -33.61
N ALA A 680 14.57 11.36 -33.24
CA ALA A 680 13.35 10.87 -32.61
C ALA A 680 12.44 10.21 -33.67
N PHE A 681 12.88 9.08 -34.21
CA PHE A 681 12.15 8.27 -35.20
C PHE A 681 10.68 7.98 -34.82
N TRP A 682 10.38 7.93 -33.51
CA TRP A 682 9.04 7.77 -32.95
C TRP A 682 8.18 9.03 -33.08
N ALA A 683 8.76 10.23 -33.03
CA ALA A 683 8.05 11.50 -33.16
C ALA A 683 7.58 11.79 -34.60
N ALA A 684 8.14 11.09 -35.59
CA ALA A 684 7.68 11.13 -36.97
C ALA A 684 6.47 10.22 -37.24
N ASP A 685 6.09 9.35 -36.30
CA ASP A 685 5.02 8.38 -36.50
C ASP A 685 3.69 8.79 -35.83
N GLN A 686 2.63 8.73 -36.61
CA GLN A 686 1.28 9.19 -36.26
C GLN A 686 0.63 8.46 -35.07
N ARG A 687 1.07 7.24 -34.70
CA ARG A 687 0.59 6.54 -33.49
C ARG A 687 0.86 7.36 -32.22
N PHE A 688 1.90 8.19 -32.24
CA PHE A 688 2.33 9.04 -31.13
C PHE A 688 1.70 10.45 -31.13
N SER A 689 0.81 10.78 -32.08
CA SER A 689 0.31 12.17 -32.22
C SER A 689 -0.29 12.75 -30.93
N ILE A 690 -1.02 11.94 -30.16
CA ILE A 690 -1.65 12.33 -28.89
C ILE A 690 -0.60 12.62 -27.80
N LEU A 691 0.49 11.85 -27.79
CA LEU A 691 1.62 12.06 -26.87
C LEU A 691 2.40 13.32 -27.24
N LEU A 692 2.62 13.55 -28.54
CA LEU A 692 3.29 14.75 -29.05
C LEU A 692 2.48 16.02 -28.77
N ASP A 693 1.15 16.01 -28.95
CA ASP A 693 0.30 17.14 -28.56
C ASP A 693 0.35 17.41 -27.05
N SER A 694 0.40 16.35 -26.23
CA SER A 694 0.56 16.47 -24.77
C SER A 694 1.91 17.09 -24.40
N MET A 695 2.99 16.73 -25.10
CA MET A 695 4.32 17.34 -24.95
C MET A 695 4.34 18.81 -25.39
N ASN A 696 3.73 19.14 -26.53
CA ASN A 696 3.68 20.50 -27.07
C ASN A 696 2.90 21.46 -26.14
N GLN A 697 1.90 20.97 -25.41
CA GLN A 697 1.17 21.74 -24.40
C GLN A 697 2.07 22.14 -23.21
N LEU A 698 3.09 21.33 -22.86
CA LEU A 698 4.08 21.67 -21.83
C LEU A 698 5.00 22.82 -22.25
N ASP A 699 5.31 22.96 -23.55
CA ASP A 699 6.03 24.13 -24.06
C ASP A 699 5.20 25.41 -23.94
N GLY A 700 3.91 25.34 -24.30
CA GLY A 700 2.99 26.48 -24.23
C GLY A 700 2.76 26.98 -22.80
N ALA A 701 2.55 26.07 -21.86
CA ALA A 701 2.32 26.39 -20.44
C ALA A 701 3.52 27.10 -19.77
N ASN A 702 4.73 26.99 -20.33
CA ASN A 702 5.92 27.70 -19.85
C ASN A 702 6.11 29.08 -20.49
N GLN A 703 5.20 29.56 -21.34
CA GLN A 703 5.38 30.80 -22.14
C GLN A 703 4.25 31.84 -22.03
N GLY A 704 3.22 31.65 -21.20
CA GLY A 704 2.21 32.71 -21.00
C GLY A 704 1.23 32.50 -19.86
N ASP A 705 0.88 33.60 -19.18
CA ASP A 705 -0.23 33.68 -18.23
C ASP A 705 -1.57 33.59 -18.97
N GLY A 706 -2.20 32.41 -18.96
CA GLY A 706 -3.53 32.22 -19.54
C GLY A 706 -4.14 30.86 -19.21
N GLU A 707 -5.45 30.83 -18.93
CA GLU A 707 -6.18 29.59 -18.65
C GLU A 707 -6.31 28.73 -19.92
N ALA A 708 -5.41 27.75 -20.07
CA ALA A 708 -5.52 26.74 -21.12
C ALA A 708 -6.76 25.85 -20.87
N GLN A 709 -7.60 25.69 -21.89
CA GLN A 709 -8.72 24.76 -21.83
C GLN A 709 -8.21 23.31 -21.93
N PHE A 710 -8.03 22.66 -20.77
CA PHE A 710 -7.71 21.25 -20.69
C PHE A 710 -8.78 20.37 -21.35
N TYR A 711 -8.36 19.33 -22.06
CA TYR A 711 -9.24 18.20 -22.36
C TYR A 711 -9.71 17.56 -21.04
N PRO A 712 -11.01 17.23 -20.87
CA PRO A 712 -11.54 16.68 -19.63
C PRO A 712 -11.06 15.24 -19.42
N GLY A 713 -9.88 15.11 -18.82
CA GLY A 713 -9.19 13.84 -18.51
C GLY A 713 -7.72 14.06 -18.11
N LEU A 714 -6.99 14.93 -18.81
CA LEU A 714 -5.57 15.17 -18.51
C LEU A 714 -5.40 16.09 -17.28
N ARG A 715 -5.15 15.48 -16.12
CA ARG A 715 -4.44 16.12 -15.01
C ARG A 715 -2.95 15.80 -15.13
N LEU A 716 -2.12 16.80 -15.42
CA LEU A 716 -0.66 16.64 -15.39
C LEU A 716 -0.18 16.45 -13.93
N PRO A 717 0.74 15.51 -13.66
CA PRO A 717 1.32 15.37 -12.33
C PRO A 717 2.18 16.60 -11.99
N THR A 718 1.97 17.16 -10.80
CA THR A 718 2.85 18.20 -10.26
C THR A 718 4.22 17.63 -9.89
N HIS A 719 5.25 18.47 -9.93
CA HIS A 719 6.69 18.15 -9.90
C HIS A 719 7.25 17.32 -8.70
N GLN A 720 6.40 16.77 -7.83
CA GLN A 720 6.79 15.95 -6.68
C GLN A 720 6.14 14.55 -6.67
N ARG A 721 5.32 14.18 -7.67
CA ARG A 721 4.71 12.85 -7.78
C ARG A 721 5.66 11.83 -8.43
N LYS A 722 6.16 10.87 -7.65
CA LYS A 722 6.53 9.52 -8.13
C LYS A 722 5.53 8.54 -7.50
N PRO A 723 4.54 8.06 -8.25
CA PRO A 723 4.44 6.61 -8.41
C PRO A 723 4.05 6.15 -9.83
N LEU A 724 4.63 5.02 -10.24
CA LEU A 724 4.53 4.34 -11.54
C LEU A 724 4.94 5.15 -12.79
N PRO A 725 5.68 4.56 -13.74
CA PRO A 725 5.91 5.18 -15.05
C PRO A 725 4.58 5.26 -15.81
N TRP A 726 4.24 6.45 -16.32
CA TRP A 726 2.97 6.71 -17.01
C TRP A 726 2.64 5.64 -18.06
N CYS A 727 1.45 5.07 -17.93
CA CYS A 727 1.01 3.89 -18.67
C CYS A 727 0.10 4.25 -19.84
N ALA A 728 0.29 3.54 -20.96
CA ALA A 728 -0.50 3.68 -22.17
C ALA A 728 -1.10 2.33 -22.63
N THR A 729 -2.17 2.45 -23.40
CA THR A 729 -2.78 1.38 -24.19
C THR A 729 -3.01 1.89 -25.62
N ILE A 730 -3.66 1.11 -26.48
CA ILE A 730 -3.99 1.50 -27.85
C ILE A 730 -5.51 1.54 -28.04
N SER A 731 -5.98 2.55 -28.78
CA SER A 731 -7.41 2.80 -29.02
C SER A 731 -8.13 1.76 -29.91
N SER A 732 -7.44 0.73 -30.36
CA SER A 732 -7.97 -0.37 -31.18
C SER A 732 -7.64 -1.73 -30.54
N PRO A 733 -8.47 -2.77 -30.73
CA PRO A 733 -8.21 -4.13 -30.25
C PRO A 733 -7.07 -4.85 -31.03
N SER A 734 -6.27 -4.08 -31.78
CA SER A 734 -5.35 -4.57 -32.81
C SER A 734 -3.98 -3.89 -32.72
N TRP A 735 -3.39 -3.87 -31.51
CA TRP A 735 -1.96 -3.62 -31.36
C TRP A 735 -1.13 -4.90 -31.51
N PRO A 736 -0.08 -4.87 -32.35
CA PRO A 736 0.91 -5.94 -32.44
C PRO A 736 2.36 -5.38 -32.42
N GLY A 737 2.91 -5.11 -31.23
CA GLY A 737 4.36 -5.11 -30.88
C GLY A 737 5.31 -4.06 -31.45
N CYS A 738 6.28 -3.66 -30.60
CA CYS A 738 7.45 -2.82 -30.91
C CYS A 738 7.22 -1.54 -31.72
N PHE A 739 7.02 -0.45 -30.99
CA PHE A 739 7.47 0.88 -31.41
C PHE A 739 8.73 1.38 -30.68
N PHE A 740 9.29 0.56 -29.78
CA PHE A 740 10.58 0.79 -29.12
C PHE A 740 11.51 -0.38 -29.40
N SER A 741 12.70 -0.04 -29.87
CA SER A 741 13.81 -0.96 -30.02
C SER A 741 15.13 -0.19 -30.12
N THR A 742 16.07 -0.63 -29.29
CA THR A 742 17.48 -0.72 -29.66
C THR A 742 17.61 -1.23 -31.09
#